data_AF-A0A939CCU6-F1
#
_entry.id   AF-A0A939CCU6-F1
#
_cell.length_a   1.000
_cell.length_b   1.000
_cell.length_c   1.000
_cell.angle_alpha   90.00
_cell.angle_beta   90.00
_cell.angle_gamma   90.00
#
_symmetry.space_group_name_H-M   'P 1'
#
loop_
_entity.id
_entity.type
_entity.pdbx_description
1 polymer ?
#
loop_
_entity_poly.entity_id
_entity_poly.type
_entity_poly.pdbx_seq_one_letter_code
_entity_poly.pdbx_strand_id
1 'polypeptide(L)'
;MSNAPTHSVHSAIATGPLLLLLFFLIGCLAPGAALAVDGSDALNFRTISDGCGPFGVGKYEAQDASISYCMNQDCPGPSKPGGPWRTYDQGWTWLDDEFAAIVCHGYPSSTSFGGHNLSLDLARAATQIAVWMLNGTTRPDGTYSYTNSKGVARSGRFYENAEAVAAARWLYESAKSGSIKAAPHRARRYHGPVSGEGRHQDMLYVLPAVSVSFQKQSSQADITAGNDTYRLGGATFDIFESAGDARVGTIQMDENGRAQATLLPNTAYYLVETKAPAGYIPRGDRIAFTTQNSGEHVTVNEQPGTITLRIAKIDAATDAGAQVGASLAGAEFTCVSQSTPGWTRTLTTDENGRAILNDVPLGTFTIYESKAPEGYLISNDCWSYTVGAEQLGDTGIVELECRIPNTPIAFDLEISKFKDHGDNDESGLEQPAGGVVFEVVSNSSQQVVGTLTTNVYGFASTKDQPEAWFGAGKRPAGAHGAIPYDRAGYTVREVVETVPEGFKQAGEWTITAEQTADGAELQYIIDNHALSTHLQIVKRDAQTGGTVPLAGFTFQLLDSHHEPVSQTCWYPAHNVMNTFTTDTTGAVTLPESLNPGTYYVHETSAKEPYLRGEDLEITIPADRNLTPVAVASFYDDVATGSIEIIKTDAVDGRTLAGATFDIRASGDIVRTDDSIVALDGETVATVTTDERGYARVDHLSLGCGTATYEVVETQAPEGYLLNPTPHTVKLSYADQQTPVIEMHLDVSNDYTKIDVSKVDACGGQKVTGAELVLCDSNDNEIDSWTSSGKPHHIEHLSPGTYTLRETMSPRTYDLAEEITFEVKATGEVQTIAMKDTPIEIRGSVDKRQEIAQPVTSKLVANGDGKNRAKARANTQGAFSYTIDAKNESSTWVDELTITDDLECAKDGAAKLVAVETPIAVGDLNGLCNVWYRTSPAGTSDTEKQVNATLDDGHSNPWLETEEVTKLLGDDVRLVDYDGWHLWKADIPTAESVTLDTKEIDLTDDAVITGIRFEYGAVAADFTTRTEAGSWTRDDLKDEHDNLDDAKAALNSDARGAIVHMQATSSYTPQTALANSARVDLCRNGGGDKLEAHDEDRVIQRCVLPQNLPTTGSVPIAACITALLTSGTAAIWFARLRSATRKR
;
A
#
# COMPACT_ATOMS: atom_id res chain seq x y z
N MET A 1 27.64 15.97 24.97
CA MET A 1 28.75 15.13 25.49
C MET A 1 30.05 15.68 24.92
N SER A 2 31.18 15.77 25.63
CA SER A 2 31.43 15.64 27.08
C SER A 2 32.66 16.48 27.46
N ASN A 3 32.86 16.71 28.76
CA ASN A 3 33.87 17.61 29.33
C ASN A 3 35.34 17.22 29.02
N ALA A 4 36.22 18.23 29.04
CA ALA A 4 37.66 18.10 29.33
C ALA A 4 37.88 17.96 30.87
N PRO A 5 39.09 18.13 31.48
CA PRO A 5 40.46 18.21 30.94
C PRO A 5 41.50 17.35 31.72
N THR A 6 42.78 17.37 31.30
CA THR A 6 43.93 17.18 32.23
C THR A 6 45.22 17.89 31.75
N HIS A 7 45.88 18.59 32.68
CA HIS A 7 47.28 19.07 32.64
C HIS A 7 48.25 17.88 32.93
N SER A 8 49.60 17.88 32.84
CA SER A 8 50.71 18.77 32.39
C SER A 8 51.98 17.86 32.29
N VAL A 9 53.27 18.24 32.13
CA VAL A 9 54.07 19.49 32.20
C VAL A 9 55.26 19.35 31.23
N HIS A 10 55.84 20.43 30.68
CA HIS A 10 56.93 21.18 31.33
C HIS A 10 57.10 22.60 30.78
N SER A 11 57.68 23.48 31.59
CA SER A 11 57.97 24.88 31.28
C SER A 11 59.47 25.17 31.22
N ALA A 12 59.84 26.19 30.44
CA ALA A 12 61.06 26.97 30.62
C ALA A 12 60.68 28.45 30.38
N ILE A 13 61.17 29.36 31.23
CA ILE A 13 60.79 30.79 31.25
C ILE A 13 62.00 31.64 30.82
N ALA A 14 61.71 32.83 30.30
CA ALA A 14 62.67 33.82 29.81
C ALA A 14 63.55 34.46 30.91
N THR A 15 64.19 35.59 30.56
CA THR A 15 65.31 36.31 31.23
C THR A 15 66.70 35.72 30.89
N GLY A 16 67.73 36.53 30.63
CA GLY A 16 67.79 37.99 30.54
C GLY A 16 69.03 38.50 29.77
N PRO A 17 69.21 39.82 29.63
CA PRO A 17 70.34 40.43 28.91
C PRO A 17 71.64 40.47 29.75
N LEU A 18 72.68 41.11 29.18
CA LEU A 18 73.88 41.64 29.85
C LEU A 18 75.09 40.69 30.06
N LEU A 19 75.81 40.34 28.99
CA LEU A 19 77.22 39.92 29.11
C LEU A 19 78.08 40.12 27.83
N LEU A 20 78.59 41.34 27.58
CA LEU A 20 79.78 41.56 26.71
C LEU A 20 80.39 42.99 26.84
N LEU A 21 80.61 43.45 28.07
CA LEU A 21 81.15 44.79 28.37
C LEU A 21 82.50 44.68 29.11
N LEU A 22 83.51 44.04 28.49
CA LEU A 22 84.82 43.82 29.12
C LEU A 22 86.04 43.67 28.18
N PHE A 23 86.04 44.25 26.97
CA PHE A 23 87.19 44.13 26.04
C PHE A 23 87.56 45.41 25.25
N PHE A 24 87.40 46.59 25.85
CA PHE A 24 87.96 47.85 25.32
C PHE A 24 88.75 48.63 26.39
N LEU A 25 89.87 48.06 26.84
CA LEU A 25 90.80 48.72 27.76
C LEU A 25 92.26 48.26 27.58
N ILE A 26 92.76 48.34 26.35
CA ILE A 26 94.18 48.38 25.93
C ILE A 26 94.17 49.08 24.56
N GLY A 27 95.13 49.96 24.28
CA GLY A 27 95.13 50.76 23.03
C GLY A 27 95.84 52.12 23.10
N CYS A 28 96.27 52.56 24.28
CA CYS A 28 97.22 53.68 24.38
C CYS A 28 98.60 53.27 23.85
N LEU A 29 98.84 53.48 22.56
CA LEU A 29 100.18 53.59 21.98
C LEU A 29 100.08 54.45 20.71
N ALA A 30 100.67 55.64 20.73
CA ALA A 30 100.98 56.33 19.48
C ALA A 30 102.04 55.49 18.73
N PRO A 31 102.01 55.44 17.38
CA PRO A 31 103.05 54.78 16.61
C PRO A 31 104.37 55.55 16.76
N GLY A 32 105.18 55.16 17.74
CA GLY A 32 106.59 55.55 17.80
C GLY A 32 107.28 55.08 16.52
N ALA A 33 108.19 55.89 15.99
CA ALA A 33 108.94 55.53 14.78
C ALA A 33 109.61 54.16 14.98
N ALA A 34 109.36 53.23 14.06
CA ALA A 34 110.06 51.95 14.05
C ALA A 34 111.52 52.21 13.71
N LEU A 35 112.36 52.29 14.76
CA LEU A 35 113.81 52.48 14.65
C LEU A 35 114.39 51.31 13.86
N ALA A 36 114.58 51.52 12.56
CA ALA A 36 115.18 50.55 11.67
C ALA A 36 116.65 50.40 12.07
N VAL A 37 117.01 49.23 12.59
CA VAL A 37 118.31 49.00 13.24
C VAL A 37 119.45 49.17 12.25
N ASP A 38 120.46 49.95 12.65
CA ASP A 38 121.68 50.20 11.89
C ASP A 38 122.53 48.92 11.72
N GLY A 39 123.19 48.77 10.57
CA GLY A 39 123.84 47.54 10.15
C GLY A 39 125.37 47.59 10.11
N SER A 40 125.98 46.41 10.16
CA SER A 40 127.45 46.20 10.10
C SER A 40 127.89 45.30 8.93
N ASP A 41 126.97 44.95 8.03
CA ASP A 41 127.26 44.23 6.79
C ASP A 41 128.09 45.11 5.83
N ALA A 42 129.26 44.59 5.45
CA ALA A 42 130.26 45.32 4.68
C ALA A 42 129.96 45.31 3.16
N LEU A 43 129.10 46.21 2.71
CA LEU A 43 128.92 46.50 1.29
C LEU A 43 130.11 47.30 0.75
N ASN A 44 130.71 46.84 -0.36
CA ASN A 44 131.85 47.51 -0.98
C ASN A 44 131.41 48.53 -2.03
N PHE A 45 132.19 49.61 -2.18
CA PHE A 45 131.96 50.68 -3.17
C PHE A 45 133.21 50.94 -4.02
N ARG A 46 133.04 51.45 -5.25
CA ARG A 46 134.15 51.90 -6.10
C ARG A 46 133.77 53.10 -6.98
N THR A 47 134.78 53.82 -7.45
CA THR A 47 134.61 54.86 -8.48
C THR A 47 134.71 54.22 -9.86
N ILE A 48 133.62 54.25 -10.61
CA ILE A 48 133.56 53.71 -11.98
C ILE A 48 134.34 54.64 -12.92
N SER A 49 133.98 55.92 -12.94
CA SER A 49 134.61 56.97 -13.74
C SER A 49 134.30 58.37 -13.21
N ASP A 50 135.18 59.34 -13.48
CA ASP A 50 134.99 60.76 -13.13
C ASP A 50 134.15 61.51 -14.19
N GLY A 51 133.29 60.79 -14.90
CA GLY A 51 132.60 61.24 -16.12
C GLY A 51 131.08 61.33 -15.98
N CYS A 52 130.56 61.75 -14.82
CA CYS A 52 129.13 61.99 -14.64
C CYS A 52 128.76 63.38 -15.19
N GLY A 53 128.38 63.40 -16.48
CA GLY A 53 128.17 64.64 -17.23
C GLY A 53 129.48 65.42 -17.46
N PRO A 54 129.39 66.69 -17.91
CA PRO A 54 130.56 67.51 -18.23
C PRO A 54 131.30 68.06 -17.00
N PHE A 55 130.79 67.80 -15.78
CA PHE A 55 131.22 68.45 -14.53
C PHE A 55 132.46 67.82 -13.86
N GLY A 56 133.02 66.73 -14.41
CA GLY A 56 134.10 65.98 -13.76
C GLY A 56 133.67 65.24 -12.47
N VAL A 57 132.38 64.91 -12.35
CA VAL A 57 131.79 64.27 -11.16
C VAL A 57 131.94 62.76 -11.23
N GLY A 58 132.31 62.13 -10.11
CA GLY A 58 132.43 60.66 -10.02
C GLY A 58 131.09 59.92 -10.12
N LYS A 59 131.10 58.80 -10.86
CA LYS A 59 130.06 57.77 -10.84
C LYS A 59 130.46 56.69 -9.85
N TYR A 60 129.59 56.39 -8.90
CA TYR A 60 129.82 55.36 -7.88
C TYR A 60 128.74 54.29 -7.93
N GLU A 61 129.13 53.07 -7.57
CA GLU A 61 128.26 51.90 -7.43
C GLU A 61 128.66 51.11 -6.18
N ALA A 62 127.69 50.38 -5.64
CA ALA A 62 127.90 49.34 -4.66
C ALA A 62 128.11 47.97 -5.35
N GLN A 63 128.56 46.97 -4.59
CA GLN A 63 128.89 45.63 -5.11
C GLN A 63 127.68 44.84 -5.68
N ASP A 64 126.47 45.21 -5.29
CA ASP A 64 125.19 44.70 -5.83
C ASP A 64 124.74 45.42 -7.12
N ALA A 65 125.60 46.28 -7.69
CA ALA A 65 125.33 47.21 -8.79
C ALA A 65 124.30 48.30 -8.49
N SER A 66 123.86 48.45 -7.23
CA SER A 66 123.04 49.59 -6.81
C SER A 66 123.83 50.89 -6.89
N ILE A 67 123.10 51.98 -7.15
CA ILE A 67 123.67 53.31 -7.33
C ILE A 67 124.01 53.93 -5.98
N SER A 68 125.18 54.56 -5.91
CA SER A 68 125.64 55.25 -4.70
C SER A 68 126.17 56.66 -4.99
N TYR A 69 126.18 57.49 -3.95
CA TYR A 69 126.58 58.90 -3.99
C TYR A 69 127.57 59.24 -2.87
N CYS A 70 128.64 59.95 -3.20
CA CYS A 70 129.69 60.36 -2.28
C CYS A 70 129.32 61.67 -1.59
N MET A 71 129.27 61.72 -0.27
CA MET A 71 128.91 62.96 0.45
C MET A 71 130.04 64.02 0.40
N ASN A 72 131.30 63.59 0.41
CA ASN A 72 132.47 64.44 0.60
C ASN A 72 133.07 64.94 -0.73
N GLN A 73 132.80 66.20 -1.11
CA GLN A 73 133.30 66.81 -2.34
C GLN A 73 134.82 67.12 -2.30
N ASP A 74 135.37 67.31 -1.11
CA ASP A 74 136.80 67.48 -0.84
C ASP A 74 137.61 66.19 -1.01
N CYS A 75 136.91 65.06 -1.05
CA CYS A 75 137.40 63.70 -1.03
C CYS A 75 136.71 62.88 -2.15
N PRO A 76 136.89 63.23 -3.44
CA PRO A 76 136.12 62.61 -4.52
C PRO A 76 136.43 61.12 -4.69
N GLY A 77 135.41 60.28 -4.43
CA GLY A 77 135.37 58.85 -4.70
C GLY A 77 136.19 57.93 -3.78
N PRO A 78 135.71 56.70 -3.49
CA PRO A 78 136.46 55.69 -2.72
C PRO A 78 137.78 55.27 -3.38
N SER A 79 137.79 55.25 -4.70
CA SER A 79 138.94 54.87 -5.51
C SER A 79 139.20 55.90 -6.61
N LYS A 80 140.31 55.76 -7.33
CA LYS A 80 140.41 56.31 -8.69
C LYS A 80 139.42 55.59 -9.63
N PRO A 81 139.03 56.18 -10.78
CA PRO A 81 138.32 55.49 -11.85
C PRO A 81 138.87 54.09 -12.16
N GLY A 82 137.98 53.09 -12.21
CA GLY A 82 138.35 51.69 -12.44
C GLY A 82 139.21 51.06 -11.35
N GLY A 83 139.34 51.71 -10.19
CA GLY A 83 140.15 51.27 -9.07
C GLY A 83 139.52 50.11 -8.26
N PRO A 84 140.22 49.66 -7.21
CA PRO A 84 139.74 48.58 -6.35
C PRO A 84 138.50 49.00 -5.55
N TRP A 85 137.67 48.01 -5.24
CA TRP A 85 136.62 48.10 -4.23
C TRP A 85 137.18 48.55 -2.87
N ARG A 86 136.41 49.37 -2.15
CA ARG A 86 136.72 49.83 -0.78
C ARG A 86 135.60 49.46 0.19
N THR A 87 136.01 49.12 1.40
CA THR A 87 135.15 48.97 2.59
C THR A 87 134.99 50.31 3.32
N TYR A 88 133.94 50.40 4.12
CA TYR A 88 133.69 51.48 5.09
C TYR A 88 133.53 50.85 6.46
N ASP A 89 134.58 50.94 7.27
CA ASP A 89 134.79 50.04 8.41
C ASP A 89 133.98 50.44 9.67
N GLN A 90 133.06 51.42 9.55
CA GLN A 90 132.16 51.87 10.64
C GLN A 90 130.68 51.49 10.43
N GLY A 91 130.37 50.70 9.40
CA GLY A 91 129.01 50.21 9.13
C GLY A 91 128.11 51.25 8.45
N TRP A 92 126.79 51.03 8.52
CA TRP A 92 125.79 51.85 7.86
C TRP A 92 124.54 52.10 8.68
N THR A 93 123.90 53.23 8.45
CA THR A 93 122.63 53.63 9.09
C THR A 93 121.50 53.72 8.05
N TRP A 94 120.27 53.41 8.43
CA TRP A 94 119.11 53.75 7.59
C TRP A 94 118.95 55.28 7.51
N LEU A 95 118.25 55.76 6.48
CA LEU A 95 117.95 57.17 6.28
C LEU A 95 116.45 57.40 6.09
N ASP A 96 115.90 58.31 6.89
CA ASP A 96 114.56 58.88 6.81
C ASP A 96 114.59 60.43 6.65
N ASP A 97 115.78 60.97 6.36
CA ASP A 97 116.13 62.40 6.33
C ASP A 97 116.07 63.06 4.94
N GLU A 98 116.52 64.30 4.83
CA GLU A 98 116.62 65.01 3.54
C GLU A 98 117.62 64.36 2.57
N PHE A 99 118.63 63.61 3.04
CA PHE A 99 119.50 62.84 2.15
C PHE A 99 118.73 61.67 1.52
N ALA A 100 117.95 60.91 2.32
CA ALA A 100 117.02 59.91 1.79
C ALA A 100 116.03 60.52 0.79
N ALA A 101 115.47 61.69 1.08
CA ALA A 101 114.58 62.37 0.14
C ALA A 101 115.27 62.68 -1.21
N ILE A 102 116.49 63.24 -1.20
CA ILE A 102 117.26 63.50 -2.43
C ILE A 102 117.51 62.22 -3.22
N VAL A 103 118.00 61.14 -2.59
CA VAL A 103 118.42 59.93 -3.32
C VAL A 103 117.25 59.00 -3.68
N CYS A 104 116.14 59.03 -2.94
CA CYS A 104 114.94 58.25 -3.25
C CYS A 104 114.06 58.88 -4.34
N HIS A 105 114.14 60.19 -4.59
CA HIS A 105 113.40 60.89 -5.67
C HIS A 105 114.27 61.29 -6.86
N GLY A 106 115.59 61.43 -6.66
CA GLY A 106 116.56 61.54 -7.73
C GLY A 106 116.81 60.20 -8.44
N TYR A 107 117.95 60.10 -9.13
CA TYR A 107 118.35 58.88 -9.81
C TYR A 107 118.90 57.85 -8.80
N PRO A 108 118.56 56.54 -8.82
CA PRO A 108 117.94 55.78 -9.90
C PRO A 108 116.42 55.93 -10.05
N SER A 109 115.69 56.32 -9.01
CA SER A 109 114.22 56.30 -9.00
C SER A 109 113.58 57.14 -10.11
N SER A 110 114.23 58.24 -10.50
CA SER A 110 113.81 59.04 -11.65
C SER A 110 115.01 59.67 -12.38
N THR A 111 114.89 59.83 -13.70
CA THR A 111 115.72 60.75 -14.50
C THR A 111 115.01 62.09 -14.78
N SER A 112 113.80 62.27 -14.26
CA SER A 112 112.98 63.47 -14.37
C SER A 112 112.61 64.03 -13.00
N PHE A 113 113.07 65.23 -12.68
CA PHE A 113 112.76 65.92 -11.42
C PHE A 113 112.88 67.44 -11.57
N GLY A 114 112.09 68.20 -10.83
CA GLY A 114 112.00 69.67 -10.97
C GLY A 114 111.47 70.16 -12.32
N GLY A 115 110.81 69.31 -13.10
CA GLY A 115 110.40 69.60 -14.47
C GLY A 115 111.50 69.39 -15.53
N HIS A 116 112.71 68.96 -15.12
CA HIS A 116 113.85 68.71 -16.00
C HIS A 116 113.93 67.24 -16.39
N ASN A 117 113.93 66.95 -17.70
CA ASN A 117 114.08 65.60 -18.25
C ASN A 117 115.54 65.34 -18.61
N LEU A 118 116.31 64.85 -17.65
CA LEU A 118 117.76 64.70 -17.79
C LEU A 118 118.13 63.34 -18.41
N SER A 119 119.26 63.29 -19.12
CA SER A 119 119.89 62.01 -19.47
C SER A 119 120.40 61.31 -18.21
N LEU A 120 120.57 59.98 -18.26
CA LEU A 120 121.00 59.14 -17.13
C LEU A 120 122.20 59.73 -16.36
N ASP A 121 123.23 60.17 -17.09
CA ASP A 121 124.44 60.75 -16.50
C ASP A 121 124.25 62.16 -15.96
N LEU A 122 123.35 62.97 -16.56
CA LEU A 122 123.00 64.29 -16.03
C LEU A 122 122.08 64.18 -14.80
N ALA A 123 121.17 63.20 -14.75
CA ALA A 123 120.34 62.92 -13.59
C ALA A 123 121.18 62.44 -12.39
N ARG A 124 122.12 61.51 -12.64
CA ARG A 124 123.09 61.04 -11.65
C ARG A 124 124.01 62.18 -11.17
N ALA A 125 124.47 63.04 -12.07
CA ALA A 125 125.26 64.21 -11.71
C ALA A 125 124.46 65.24 -10.91
N ALA A 126 123.20 65.51 -11.29
CA ALA A 126 122.33 66.43 -10.58
C ALA A 126 122.00 65.92 -9.16
N THR A 127 121.71 64.63 -9.00
CA THR A 127 121.50 64.00 -7.69
C THR A 127 122.76 64.11 -6.83
N GLN A 128 123.95 63.88 -7.40
CA GLN A 128 125.23 64.03 -6.69
C GLN A 128 125.53 65.49 -6.31
N ILE A 129 125.23 66.46 -7.18
CA ILE A 129 125.38 67.89 -6.88
C ILE A 129 124.40 68.32 -5.79
N ALA A 130 123.16 67.79 -5.77
CA ALA A 130 122.18 68.04 -4.72
C ALA A 130 122.67 67.52 -3.35
N VAL A 131 123.30 66.34 -3.30
CA VAL A 131 123.96 65.80 -2.10
C VAL A 131 125.08 66.75 -1.60
N TRP A 132 125.88 67.34 -2.50
CA TRP A 132 126.91 68.33 -2.12
C TRP A 132 126.36 69.72 -1.78
N MET A 133 125.17 70.08 -2.29
CA MET A 133 124.44 71.27 -1.84
C MET A 133 123.89 71.07 -0.42
N LEU A 134 123.37 69.89 -0.10
CA LEU A 134 122.89 69.56 1.24
C LEU A 134 124.05 69.43 2.25
N ASN A 135 125.17 68.84 1.84
CA ASN A 135 126.41 68.78 2.63
C ASN A 135 127.22 70.11 2.66
N GLY A 136 126.73 71.16 2.01
CA GLY A 136 127.22 72.55 2.16
C GLY A 136 128.53 72.91 1.43
N THR A 137 129.19 71.97 0.74
CA THR A 137 130.42 72.25 -0.02
C THR A 137 130.17 72.93 -1.37
N THR A 138 128.97 72.74 -1.93
CA THR A 138 128.43 73.47 -3.10
C THR A 138 127.26 74.37 -2.68
N ARG A 139 127.14 75.54 -3.28
CA ARG A 139 126.03 76.48 -3.09
C ARG A 139 124.91 76.23 -4.11
N PRO A 140 123.66 76.60 -3.82
CA PRO A 140 122.52 76.41 -4.74
C PRO A 140 122.67 77.07 -6.13
N ASP A 141 123.57 78.04 -6.31
CA ASP A 141 123.88 78.67 -7.60
C ASP A 141 124.94 77.93 -8.43
N GLY A 142 125.35 76.74 -7.98
CA GLY A 142 126.38 75.91 -8.59
C GLY A 142 127.82 76.31 -8.23
N THR A 143 128.04 77.38 -7.47
CA THR A 143 129.40 77.75 -7.02
C THR A 143 129.85 76.84 -5.87
N TYR A 144 131.11 76.42 -5.87
CA TYR A 144 131.68 75.60 -4.79
C TYR A 144 132.97 76.21 -4.27
N SER A 145 133.23 76.02 -2.98
CA SER A 145 134.47 76.43 -2.33
C SER A 145 134.73 75.54 -1.11
N TYR A 146 135.77 74.73 -1.19
CA TYR A 146 136.19 73.80 -0.13
C TYR A 146 137.72 73.75 -0.06
N THR A 147 138.26 73.23 1.04
CA THR A 147 139.70 72.89 1.13
C THR A 147 139.82 71.38 1.06
N ASN A 148 140.65 70.86 0.16
CA ASN A 148 140.81 69.41 0.01
C ASN A 148 141.66 68.81 1.16
N SER A 149 141.67 67.48 1.25
CA SER A 149 142.46 66.70 2.22
C SER A 149 143.99 66.90 2.17
N LYS A 150 144.51 67.73 1.27
CA LYS A 150 145.92 68.16 1.20
C LYS A 150 146.14 69.63 1.58
N GLY A 151 145.13 70.28 2.18
CA GLY A 151 145.18 71.69 2.57
C GLY A 151 145.08 72.68 1.41
N VAL A 152 144.74 72.23 0.20
CA VAL A 152 144.64 73.09 -0.99
C VAL A 152 143.21 73.58 -1.16
N ALA A 153 143.01 74.89 -1.10
CA ALA A 153 141.74 75.52 -1.42
C ALA A 153 141.35 75.26 -2.89
N ARG A 154 140.09 74.87 -3.09
CA ARG A 154 139.46 74.62 -4.39
C ARG A 154 138.15 75.42 -4.46
N SER A 155 138.10 76.37 -5.37
CA SER A 155 136.91 77.16 -5.66
C SER A 155 136.61 77.16 -7.15
N GLY A 156 135.34 77.05 -7.51
CA GLY A 156 134.89 77.01 -8.89
C GLY A 156 133.37 77.12 -9.00
N ARG A 157 132.83 76.75 -10.16
CA ARG A 157 131.39 76.71 -10.41
C ARG A 157 131.07 75.58 -11.38
N PHE A 158 129.98 74.86 -11.14
CA PHE A 158 129.35 74.02 -12.15
C PHE A 158 128.52 74.93 -13.08
N TYR A 159 128.97 75.07 -14.32
CA TYR A 159 128.34 75.93 -15.35
C TYR A 159 128.19 75.23 -16.71
N GLU A 160 128.75 74.04 -16.85
CA GLU A 160 128.89 73.29 -18.09
C GLU A 160 127.55 72.70 -18.60
N ASN A 161 126.57 72.55 -17.70
CA ASN A 161 125.16 72.35 -18.04
C ASN A 161 124.28 73.01 -16.96
N ALA A 162 123.56 74.07 -17.33
CA ALA A 162 122.74 74.83 -16.38
C ALA A 162 121.49 74.05 -15.92
N GLU A 163 120.97 73.13 -16.73
CA GLU A 163 119.74 72.39 -16.46
C GLU A 163 119.93 71.36 -15.33
N ALA A 164 121.02 70.58 -15.39
CA ALA A 164 121.36 69.64 -14.34
C ALA A 164 121.67 70.35 -13.00
N VAL A 165 122.21 71.57 -13.02
CA VAL A 165 122.40 72.38 -11.81
C VAL A 165 121.07 72.92 -11.26
N ALA A 166 120.13 73.31 -12.13
CA ALA A 166 118.78 73.71 -11.72
C ALA A 166 117.99 72.53 -11.12
N ALA A 167 118.08 71.35 -11.72
CA ALA A 167 117.47 70.13 -11.21
C ALA A 167 118.10 69.65 -9.88
N ALA A 168 119.42 69.78 -9.74
CA ALA A 168 120.12 69.54 -8.47
C ALA A 168 119.64 70.49 -7.37
N ARG A 169 119.52 71.78 -7.69
CA ARG A 169 118.96 72.79 -6.80
C ARG A 169 117.52 72.46 -6.40
N TRP A 170 116.68 72.01 -7.34
CA TRP A 170 115.30 71.61 -7.05
C TRP A 170 115.22 70.42 -6.09
N LEU A 171 116.04 69.37 -6.27
CA LEU A 171 116.12 68.26 -5.32
C LEU A 171 116.52 68.73 -3.92
N TYR A 172 117.57 69.57 -3.83
CA TYR A 172 118.05 70.14 -2.57
C TYR A 172 116.97 71.00 -1.87
N GLU A 173 116.36 71.94 -2.58
CA GLU A 173 115.34 72.84 -2.01
C GLU A 173 114.06 72.08 -1.63
N SER A 174 113.64 71.11 -2.44
CA SER A 174 112.42 70.31 -2.22
C SER A 174 112.56 69.29 -1.09
N ALA A 175 113.77 68.77 -0.85
CA ALA A 175 114.06 67.95 0.32
C ALA A 175 114.03 68.80 1.60
N LYS A 176 114.68 69.98 1.59
CA LYS A 176 114.70 70.89 2.75
C LYS A 176 113.36 71.52 3.10
N SER A 177 112.42 71.59 2.16
CA SER A 177 111.04 72.01 2.44
C SER A 177 110.12 70.86 2.86
N GLY A 178 110.60 69.61 2.85
CA GLY A 178 109.78 68.40 3.01
C GLY A 178 108.77 68.17 1.87
N SER A 179 108.92 68.88 0.74
CA SER A 179 108.05 68.74 -0.44
C SER A 179 108.29 67.43 -1.19
N ILE A 180 109.50 66.89 -1.13
CA ILE A 180 109.76 65.46 -1.30
C ILE A 180 110.11 64.86 0.06
N LYS A 181 109.52 63.71 0.40
CA LYS A 181 109.75 63.01 1.66
C LYS A 181 110.69 61.82 1.45
N ALA A 182 111.45 61.48 2.47
CA ALA A 182 112.13 60.20 2.52
C ALA A 182 111.14 59.03 2.37
N ALA A 183 111.62 57.94 1.79
CA ALA A 183 110.94 56.65 1.84
C ALA A 183 111.70 55.77 2.84
N PRO A 184 111.16 55.54 4.05
CA PRO A 184 111.75 54.60 5.02
C PRO A 184 112.01 53.25 4.35
N HIS A 185 113.07 52.57 4.80
CA HIS A 185 113.52 51.29 4.24
C HIS A 185 114.01 51.33 2.78
N ARG A 186 114.16 52.51 2.13
CA ARG A 186 114.73 52.61 0.77
C ARG A 186 116.14 53.21 0.68
N ALA A 187 116.67 53.92 1.68
CA ALA A 187 118.00 54.55 1.60
C ALA A 187 118.88 54.30 2.84
N ARG A 188 120.20 54.18 2.63
CA ARG A 188 121.21 53.95 3.68
C ARG A 188 122.43 54.86 3.52
N ARG A 189 123.15 55.16 4.61
CA ARG A 189 124.46 55.85 4.62
C ARG A 189 125.53 54.97 5.25
N TYR A 190 126.64 54.79 4.56
CA TYR A 190 127.85 54.11 5.04
C TYR A 190 128.88 55.17 5.48
N HIS A 191 129.54 54.93 6.61
CA HIS A 191 130.37 55.93 7.29
C HIS A 191 131.86 55.54 7.37
N GLY A 192 132.76 56.53 7.38
CA GLY A 192 134.06 56.40 8.06
C GLY A 192 135.34 56.53 7.20
N PRO A 193 136.47 55.96 7.65
CA PRO A 193 137.75 56.05 6.96
C PRO A 193 137.85 55.06 5.78
N VAL A 194 138.30 55.54 4.63
CA VAL A 194 138.49 54.72 3.41
C VAL A 194 139.70 53.80 3.58
N SER A 195 139.47 52.49 3.47
CA SER A 195 140.49 51.48 3.73
C SER A 195 141.71 51.60 2.80
N GLY A 196 142.87 51.86 3.41
CA GLY A 196 144.17 51.99 2.74
C GLY A 196 144.60 53.39 2.30
N GLU A 197 143.79 54.45 2.50
CA GLU A 197 144.15 55.82 2.08
C GLU A 197 144.11 56.88 3.20
N GLY A 198 143.63 56.54 4.41
CA GLY A 198 143.73 57.41 5.59
C GLY A 198 142.88 58.69 5.55
N ARG A 199 141.92 58.75 4.62
CA ARG A 199 140.96 59.86 4.43
C ARG A 199 139.55 59.43 4.83
N HIS A 200 138.76 60.34 5.38
CA HIS A 200 137.35 60.10 5.73
C HIS A 200 136.43 60.36 4.53
N GLN A 201 135.37 59.57 4.39
CA GLN A 201 134.38 59.69 3.32
C GLN A 201 133.10 58.93 3.69
N ASP A 202 131.94 59.47 3.34
CA ASP A 202 130.66 58.78 3.53
C ASP A 202 129.94 58.56 2.19
N MET A 203 129.20 57.44 2.08
CA MET A 203 128.51 57.01 0.87
C MET A 203 127.02 56.75 1.12
N LEU A 204 126.14 57.23 0.23
CA LEU A 204 124.70 56.98 0.23
C LEU A 204 124.34 55.83 -0.73
N TYR A 205 123.31 55.06 -0.42
CA TYR A 205 122.85 53.84 -1.13
C TYR A 205 121.31 53.78 -1.21
N VAL A 206 120.73 53.22 -2.28
CA VAL A 206 119.26 53.21 -2.52
C VAL A 206 118.75 51.88 -3.10
N LEU A 207 117.59 51.41 -2.62
CA LEU A 207 116.89 50.20 -3.07
C LEU A 207 115.80 50.44 -4.14
N PRO A 208 115.55 49.46 -5.04
CA PRO A 208 114.49 49.52 -6.07
C PRO A 208 113.09 49.31 -5.50
N ALA A 209 112.05 49.67 -6.28
CA ALA A 209 110.63 49.48 -5.94
C ALA A 209 109.78 49.40 -7.22
N VAL A 210 108.52 48.92 -7.10
CA VAL A 210 107.54 48.82 -8.19
C VAL A 210 106.18 49.40 -7.76
N SER A 211 105.32 49.77 -8.72
CA SER A 211 103.94 50.22 -8.43
C SER A 211 102.94 49.07 -8.60
N VAL A 212 102.00 48.95 -7.66
CA VAL A 212 100.85 48.05 -7.74
C VAL A 212 99.59 48.89 -7.88
N SER A 213 98.66 48.42 -8.71
CA SER A 213 97.35 49.06 -8.92
C SER A 213 96.22 48.18 -8.39
N PHE A 214 95.17 48.82 -7.89
CA PHE A 214 94.00 48.16 -7.30
C PHE A 214 92.72 48.72 -7.93
N GLN A 215 91.75 47.85 -8.22
CA GLN A 215 90.42 48.22 -8.76
C GLN A 215 89.32 47.43 -8.04
N LYS A 216 88.49 48.13 -7.27
CA LYS A 216 87.23 47.62 -6.70
C LYS A 216 86.13 47.62 -7.77
N GLN A 217 85.24 46.63 -7.78
CA GLN A 217 84.06 46.55 -8.66
C GLN A 217 82.90 45.77 -8.01
N SER A 218 81.66 46.06 -8.42
CA SER A 218 80.46 45.34 -7.96
C SER A 218 80.39 43.92 -8.53
N SER A 219 79.91 42.96 -7.75
CA SER A 219 79.59 41.61 -8.21
C SER A 219 78.21 41.50 -8.88
N GLN A 220 77.35 42.52 -8.77
CA GLN A 220 76.04 42.61 -9.43
C GLN A 220 75.87 44.01 -10.03
N ALA A 221 76.47 44.24 -11.19
CA ALA A 221 76.44 45.54 -11.86
C ALA A 221 74.99 46.02 -12.13
N ASP A 222 74.08 45.11 -12.48
CA ASP A 222 72.70 45.38 -12.90
C ASP A 222 71.82 46.06 -11.83
N ILE A 223 72.23 46.07 -10.55
CA ILE A 223 71.56 46.81 -9.47
C ILE A 223 72.37 47.99 -8.91
N THR A 224 73.67 48.06 -9.19
CA THR A 224 74.57 49.12 -8.69
C THR A 224 74.92 50.18 -9.73
N ALA A 225 74.79 49.88 -11.02
CA ALA A 225 75.23 50.76 -12.09
C ALA A 225 74.38 52.03 -12.18
N GLY A 226 75.04 53.19 -12.06
CA GLY A 226 74.37 54.49 -12.09
C GLY A 226 73.56 54.84 -10.83
N ASN A 227 73.75 54.10 -9.72
CA ASN A 227 73.04 54.31 -8.46
C ASN A 227 73.98 54.83 -7.37
N ASP A 228 73.89 56.12 -7.04
CA ASP A 228 74.75 56.83 -6.08
C ASP A 228 74.66 56.33 -4.62
N THR A 229 73.73 55.41 -4.32
CA THR A 229 73.65 54.71 -3.03
C THR A 229 74.78 53.67 -2.89
N TYR A 230 75.26 53.13 -4.01
CA TYR A 230 76.40 52.21 -4.07
C TYR A 230 77.66 52.96 -4.50
N ARG A 231 78.67 53.02 -3.62
CA ARG A 231 79.92 53.73 -3.91
C ARG A 231 81.11 52.78 -3.77
N LEU A 232 82.05 52.85 -4.71
CA LEU A 232 83.29 52.07 -4.64
C LEU A 232 84.41 52.83 -3.91
N GLY A 233 84.36 54.16 -3.93
CA GLY A 233 85.31 55.03 -3.24
C GLY A 233 85.07 55.18 -1.74
N GLY A 234 86.13 55.55 -1.02
CA GLY A 234 86.11 55.70 0.44
C GLY A 234 86.15 54.38 1.23
N ALA A 235 86.34 53.25 0.55
CA ALA A 235 86.78 51.99 1.12
C ALA A 235 88.27 52.08 1.51
N THR A 236 88.69 51.41 2.59
CA THR A 236 90.09 51.40 3.03
C THR A 236 90.59 49.99 3.28
N PHE A 237 91.80 49.69 2.81
CA PHE A 237 92.47 48.40 3.00
C PHE A 237 93.87 48.61 3.57
N ASP A 238 94.22 47.85 4.61
CA ASP A 238 95.60 47.78 5.08
C ASP A 238 96.37 46.71 4.27
N ILE A 239 97.62 47.03 3.90
CA ILE A 239 98.51 46.15 3.14
C ILE A 239 99.54 45.54 4.09
N PHE A 240 99.63 44.22 4.09
CA PHE A 240 100.57 43.45 4.90
C PHE A 240 101.52 42.65 4.00
N GLU A 241 102.80 42.57 4.37
CA GLU A 241 103.75 41.62 3.77
C GLU A 241 103.50 40.22 4.35
N SER A 242 103.26 39.24 3.48
CA SER A 242 102.87 37.87 3.86
C SER A 242 103.99 37.05 4.51
N ALA A 243 105.22 37.56 4.57
CA ALA A 243 106.37 36.85 5.15
C ALA A 243 106.57 37.15 6.65
N GLY A 244 106.23 38.37 7.09
CA GLY A 244 106.34 38.79 8.50
C GLY A 244 105.04 39.31 9.14
N ASP A 245 103.90 39.25 8.42
CA ASP A 245 102.62 39.93 8.78
C ASP A 245 102.82 41.44 9.11
N ALA A 246 103.85 42.06 8.52
CA ALA A 246 104.21 43.46 8.74
C ALA A 246 103.31 44.37 7.89
N ARG A 247 102.62 45.33 8.52
CA ARG A 247 101.84 46.36 7.79
C ARG A 247 102.79 47.31 7.07
N VAL A 248 102.85 47.21 5.75
CA VAL A 248 103.71 48.03 4.88
C VAL A 248 103.02 49.31 4.40
N GLY A 249 101.69 49.39 4.52
CA GLY A 249 100.94 50.59 4.16
C GLY A 249 99.43 50.44 4.30
N THR A 250 98.72 51.43 3.76
CA THR A 250 97.26 51.49 3.68
C THR A 250 96.90 52.13 2.34
N ILE A 251 95.88 51.60 1.68
CA ILE A 251 95.26 52.21 0.50
C ILE A 251 93.83 52.63 0.82
N GLN A 252 93.43 53.77 0.25
CA GLN A 252 92.04 54.22 0.21
C GLN A 252 91.61 54.28 -1.25
N MET A 253 90.44 53.72 -1.57
CA MET A 253 89.91 53.76 -2.92
C MET A 253 89.40 55.16 -3.27
N ASP A 254 89.80 55.67 -4.44
CA ASP A 254 89.25 56.88 -5.05
C ASP A 254 87.78 56.70 -5.47
N GLU A 255 87.15 57.76 -5.95
CA GLU A 255 85.72 57.74 -6.35
C GLU A 255 85.43 56.71 -7.48
N ASN A 256 86.43 56.31 -8.25
CA ASN A 256 86.36 55.29 -9.30
C ASN A 256 86.66 53.86 -8.79
N GLY A 257 86.82 53.68 -7.47
CA GLY A 257 87.19 52.41 -6.85
C GLY A 257 88.67 52.04 -7.02
N ARG A 258 89.56 53.00 -7.29
CA ARG A 258 90.98 52.75 -7.62
C ARG A 258 91.94 53.17 -6.52
N ALA A 259 93.06 52.46 -6.41
CA ALA A 259 94.20 52.89 -5.61
C ALA A 259 95.54 52.43 -6.25
N GLN A 260 96.65 52.98 -5.75
CA GLN A 260 98.00 52.49 -6.05
C GLN A 260 98.86 52.44 -4.79
N ALA A 261 99.85 51.54 -4.77
CA ALA A 261 100.88 51.47 -3.73
C ALA A 261 102.26 51.18 -4.33
N THR A 262 103.31 51.81 -3.80
CA THR A 262 104.70 51.49 -4.16
C THR A 262 105.23 50.44 -3.20
N LEU A 263 105.61 49.26 -3.71
CA LEU A 263 105.99 48.08 -2.93
C LEU A 263 107.32 47.49 -3.45
N LEU A 264 107.91 46.57 -2.69
CA LEU A 264 109.08 45.82 -3.14
C LEU A 264 108.68 44.81 -4.25
N PRO A 265 109.50 44.59 -5.30
CA PRO A 265 109.25 43.58 -6.32
C PRO A 265 109.42 42.15 -5.78
N ASN A 266 108.81 41.16 -6.46
CA ASN A 266 108.93 39.73 -6.18
C ASN A 266 108.59 39.34 -4.72
N THR A 267 107.65 40.07 -4.11
CA THR A 267 107.29 39.97 -2.69
C THR A 267 105.78 39.70 -2.55
N ALA A 268 105.39 38.81 -1.63
CA ALA A 268 104.00 38.43 -1.40
C ALA A 268 103.33 39.34 -0.37
N TYR A 269 102.07 39.70 -0.61
CA TYR A 269 101.29 40.60 0.23
C TYR A 269 99.82 40.13 0.35
N TYR A 270 99.08 40.70 1.30
CA TYR A 270 97.62 40.62 1.31
C TYR A 270 96.96 41.94 1.76
N LEU A 271 95.71 42.12 1.36
CA LEU A 271 94.82 43.18 1.81
C LEU A 271 93.87 42.66 2.90
N VAL A 272 93.46 43.55 3.80
CA VAL A 272 92.31 43.38 4.69
C VAL A 272 91.43 44.63 4.54
N GLU A 273 90.14 44.49 4.22
CA GLU A 273 89.23 45.64 4.25
C GLU A 273 89.03 46.08 5.71
N THR A 274 89.33 47.35 5.98
CA THR A 274 89.15 47.97 7.30
C THR A 274 87.87 48.82 7.35
N LYS A 275 87.29 49.11 6.19
CA LYS A 275 86.02 49.83 6.04
C LYS A 275 85.42 49.56 4.66
N ALA A 276 84.23 48.96 4.65
CA ALA A 276 83.38 48.85 3.47
C ALA A 276 82.85 50.24 3.05
N PRO A 277 82.67 50.51 1.75
CA PRO A 277 82.03 51.74 1.29
C PRO A 277 80.51 51.57 1.18
N ALA A 278 79.82 52.69 0.97
CA ALA A 278 78.35 52.75 1.00
C ALA A 278 77.70 51.76 0.03
N GLY A 279 76.72 51.01 0.52
CA GLY A 279 75.89 50.08 -0.25
C GLY A 279 76.47 48.66 -0.41
N TYR A 280 77.68 48.38 0.09
CA TYR A 280 78.32 47.05 -0.03
C TYR A 280 78.40 46.34 1.32
N ILE A 281 78.28 45.01 1.28
CA ILE A 281 78.41 44.14 2.45
C ILE A 281 79.89 44.09 2.88
N PRO A 282 80.22 44.29 4.18
CA PRO A 282 81.61 44.31 4.62
C PRO A 282 82.37 42.99 4.43
N ARG A 283 83.63 43.09 3.96
CA ARG A 283 84.49 41.91 3.78
C ARG A 283 85.10 41.43 5.10
N GLY A 284 85.12 40.11 5.28
CA GLY A 284 85.84 39.43 6.37
C GLY A 284 87.08 38.62 5.92
N ASP A 285 87.38 38.57 4.63
CA ASP A 285 88.43 37.75 4.02
C ASP A 285 89.74 38.52 3.74
N ARG A 286 90.86 37.78 3.66
CA ARG A 286 92.17 38.31 3.24
C ARG A 286 92.34 38.17 1.73
N ILE A 287 92.65 39.26 1.03
CA ILE A 287 92.84 39.26 -0.43
C ILE A 287 94.34 39.21 -0.75
N ALA A 288 94.86 38.02 -1.08
CA ALA A 288 96.29 37.82 -1.32
C ALA A 288 96.73 38.20 -2.75
N PHE A 289 97.94 38.75 -2.89
CA PHE A 289 98.59 39.04 -4.17
C PHE A 289 100.13 38.93 -4.05
N THR A 290 100.87 39.10 -5.14
CA THR A 290 102.35 39.06 -5.14
C THR A 290 102.88 39.99 -6.23
N THR A 291 103.89 40.79 -5.92
CA THR A 291 104.47 41.74 -6.88
C THR A 291 105.42 41.07 -7.86
N GLN A 292 105.51 41.60 -9.07
CA GLN A 292 106.52 41.21 -10.06
C GLN A 292 107.53 42.35 -10.28
N ASN A 293 108.60 42.10 -11.04
CA ASN A 293 109.61 43.11 -11.40
C ASN A 293 109.03 44.36 -12.14
N SER A 294 107.81 44.28 -12.63
CA SER A 294 107.11 45.35 -13.39
C SER A 294 105.89 45.94 -12.68
N GLY A 295 105.57 45.51 -11.45
CA GLY A 295 104.33 45.86 -10.75
C GLY A 295 103.32 44.70 -10.71
N GLU A 296 102.05 45.02 -10.41
CA GLU A 296 100.91 44.07 -10.37
C GLU A 296 99.55 44.82 -10.47
N HIS A 297 98.46 44.13 -10.83
CA HIS A 297 97.09 44.68 -10.83
C HIS A 297 96.09 43.77 -10.11
N VAL A 298 95.48 44.25 -9.02
CA VAL A 298 94.59 43.48 -8.16
C VAL A 298 93.13 43.97 -8.30
N THR A 299 92.22 43.07 -8.65
CA THR A 299 90.78 43.36 -8.73
C THR A 299 90.05 42.84 -7.48
N VAL A 300 89.13 43.63 -6.93
CA VAL A 300 88.30 43.25 -5.77
C VAL A 300 86.82 43.25 -6.16
N ASN A 301 86.15 42.10 -6.04
CA ASN A 301 84.75 41.88 -6.41
C ASN A 301 83.84 41.95 -5.18
N GLU A 302 82.84 42.83 -5.20
CA GLU A 302 82.18 43.28 -3.98
C GLU A 302 80.67 43.12 -4.03
N GLN A 303 80.12 42.51 -2.98
CA GLN A 303 78.71 42.15 -2.91
C GLN A 303 77.89 43.37 -2.46
N PRO A 304 76.97 43.89 -3.29
CA PRO A 304 76.04 44.92 -2.86
C PRO A 304 75.05 44.37 -1.82
N GLY A 305 74.60 45.24 -0.94
CA GLY A 305 73.41 45.01 -0.12
C GLY A 305 72.13 45.25 -0.94
N THR A 306 71.04 44.57 -0.59
CA THR A 306 69.77 44.65 -1.33
C THR A 306 68.57 44.83 -0.40
N ILE A 307 67.38 45.00 -0.99
CA ILE A 307 66.10 45.05 -0.29
C ILE A 307 65.27 43.83 -0.73
N THR A 308 64.62 43.18 0.24
CA THR A 308 63.52 42.23 0.00
C THR A 308 62.20 42.93 0.31
N LEU A 309 61.34 43.02 -0.71
CA LEU A 309 60.02 43.62 -0.63
C LEU A 309 58.95 42.52 -0.52
N ARG A 310 58.04 42.67 0.43
CA ARG A 310 56.88 41.80 0.65
C ARG A 310 55.60 42.61 0.49
N ILE A 311 54.71 42.17 -0.39
CA ILE A 311 53.37 42.76 -0.56
C ILE A 311 52.33 41.78 0.00
N ALA A 312 51.43 42.31 0.81
CA ALA A 312 50.23 41.63 1.29
C ALA A 312 49.00 42.40 0.77
N LYS A 313 48.35 41.86 -0.26
CA LYS A 313 47.07 42.35 -0.77
C LYS A 313 45.99 42.06 0.25
N ILE A 314 45.11 43.04 0.49
CA ILE A 314 43.94 42.90 1.34
C ILE A 314 42.70 43.49 0.66
N ASP A 315 41.54 43.09 1.17
CA ASP A 315 40.23 43.65 0.86
C ASP A 315 39.95 44.88 1.73
N ALA A 316 39.44 45.96 1.13
CA ALA A 316 39.18 47.22 1.84
C ALA A 316 37.97 47.21 2.79
N ALA A 317 37.05 46.25 2.64
CA ALA A 317 35.86 46.09 3.48
C ALA A 317 36.13 45.21 4.71
N THR A 318 36.98 44.19 4.57
CA THR A 318 37.33 43.24 5.64
C THR A 318 38.62 43.59 6.40
N ASP A 319 39.49 44.44 5.84
CA ASP A 319 40.90 44.63 6.27
C ASP A 319 41.69 43.30 6.30
N ALA A 320 41.27 42.31 5.51
CA ALA A 320 41.76 40.94 5.56
C ALA A 320 41.67 40.27 4.18
N GLY A 321 41.20 39.02 4.14
CA GLY A 321 41.02 38.22 2.92
C GLY A 321 39.88 38.70 2.03
N ALA A 322 39.77 38.07 0.86
CA ALA A 322 38.83 38.44 -0.20
C ALA A 322 37.35 38.41 0.23
N GLN A 323 36.49 39.11 -0.52
CA GLN A 323 35.06 38.79 -0.55
C GLN A 323 34.84 37.35 -1.01
N VAL A 324 33.73 36.77 -0.56
CA VAL A 324 33.20 35.52 -1.12
C VAL A 324 33.01 35.68 -2.63
N GLY A 325 33.57 34.75 -3.41
CA GLY A 325 33.48 34.79 -4.88
C GLY A 325 34.46 35.75 -5.57
N ALA A 326 35.25 36.54 -4.84
CA ALA A 326 36.34 37.35 -5.37
C ALA A 326 37.72 36.71 -5.06
N SER A 327 38.80 37.32 -5.57
CA SER A 327 40.18 36.84 -5.37
C SER A 327 41.13 37.98 -5.03
N LEU A 328 42.14 37.73 -4.19
CA LEU A 328 43.30 38.62 -4.01
C LEU A 328 44.56 38.12 -4.77
N ALA A 329 44.45 36.96 -5.43
CA ALA A 329 45.50 36.37 -6.25
C ALA A 329 45.46 36.92 -7.68
N GLY A 330 46.62 36.97 -8.34
CA GLY A 330 46.73 37.46 -9.72
C GLY A 330 46.76 38.99 -9.88
N ALA A 331 46.84 39.75 -8.76
CA ALA A 331 47.14 41.18 -8.79
C ALA A 331 48.59 41.37 -9.26
N GLU A 332 48.83 42.22 -10.24
CA GLU A 332 50.18 42.47 -10.78
C GLU A 332 50.65 43.85 -10.33
N PHE A 333 51.73 43.88 -9.57
CA PHE A 333 52.42 45.10 -9.14
C PHE A 333 53.64 45.36 -10.02
N THR A 334 53.90 46.64 -10.31
CA THR A 334 55.13 47.08 -10.97
C THR A 334 55.99 47.86 -9.98
N CYS A 335 57.23 47.41 -9.80
CA CYS A 335 58.26 48.06 -8.98
C CYS A 335 59.31 48.71 -9.89
N VAL A 336 59.52 50.02 -9.75
CA VAL A 336 60.48 50.81 -10.54
C VAL A 336 61.48 51.46 -9.58
N SER A 337 62.78 51.32 -9.82
CA SER A 337 63.79 52.07 -9.07
C SER A 337 63.99 53.45 -9.72
N GLN A 338 63.86 54.52 -8.94
CA GLN A 338 64.31 55.84 -9.38
C GLN A 338 65.84 56.00 -9.22
N SER A 339 66.46 55.25 -8.30
CA SER A 339 67.91 55.32 -8.06
C SER A 339 68.74 54.40 -8.97
N THR A 340 68.17 53.37 -9.59
CA THR A 340 68.87 52.49 -10.55
C THR A 340 68.25 52.63 -11.95
N PRO A 341 68.87 53.39 -12.87
CA PRO A 341 68.27 53.70 -14.17
C PRO A 341 67.91 52.46 -14.98
N GLY A 342 66.63 52.33 -15.34
CA GLY A 342 66.12 51.21 -16.15
C GLY A 342 65.83 49.92 -15.37
N TRP A 343 66.03 49.90 -14.05
CA TRP A 343 65.61 48.77 -13.22
C TRP A 343 64.10 48.83 -12.98
N THR A 344 63.40 47.84 -13.53
CA THR A 344 61.96 47.59 -13.31
C THR A 344 61.73 46.09 -13.13
N ARG A 345 60.84 45.71 -12.22
CA ARG A 345 60.38 44.33 -12.00
C ARG A 345 58.87 44.31 -11.75
N THR A 346 58.19 43.33 -12.31
CA THR A 346 56.81 43.00 -11.96
C THR A 346 56.78 41.83 -10.97
N LEU A 347 55.77 41.80 -10.10
CA LEU A 347 55.47 40.70 -9.20
C LEU A 347 53.96 40.48 -9.12
N THR A 348 53.54 39.23 -9.00
CA THR A 348 52.12 38.81 -8.99
C THR A 348 51.77 38.18 -7.65
N THR A 349 50.57 38.43 -7.13
CA THR A 349 50.11 37.85 -5.86
C THR A 349 49.72 36.37 -5.99
N ASP A 350 50.10 35.58 -4.98
CA ASP A 350 49.72 34.19 -4.78
C ASP A 350 48.26 34.03 -4.30
N GLU A 351 47.84 32.78 -4.09
CA GLU A 351 46.51 32.42 -3.57
C GLU A 351 46.16 33.06 -2.20
N ASN A 352 47.17 33.50 -1.44
CA ASN A 352 47.02 34.18 -0.15
C ASN A 352 47.03 35.72 -0.29
N GLY A 353 47.05 36.25 -1.52
CA GLY A 353 47.21 37.68 -1.80
C GLY A 353 48.64 38.20 -1.61
N ARG A 354 49.66 37.34 -1.55
CA ARG A 354 51.03 37.71 -1.18
C ARG A 354 51.99 37.67 -2.37
N ALA A 355 52.92 38.62 -2.41
CA ALA A 355 54.01 38.64 -3.38
C ALA A 355 55.33 39.00 -2.69
N ILE A 356 56.45 38.45 -3.19
CA ILE A 356 57.80 38.72 -2.67
C ILE A 356 58.71 39.05 -3.85
N LEU A 357 59.51 40.11 -3.72
CA LEU A 357 60.52 40.51 -4.68
C LEU A 357 61.85 40.75 -3.95
N ASN A 358 62.84 39.91 -4.25
CA ASN A 358 64.20 40.03 -3.73
C ASN A 358 65.06 40.88 -4.66
N ASP A 359 66.28 41.21 -4.23
CA ASP A 359 67.30 41.91 -5.01
C ASP A 359 66.82 43.27 -5.58
N VAL A 360 65.93 43.94 -4.84
CA VAL A 360 65.53 45.33 -5.13
C VAL A 360 66.71 46.24 -4.74
N PRO A 361 67.14 47.17 -5.61
CA PRO A 361 68.27 48.05 -5.32
C PRO A 361 68.00 49.01 -4.15
N LEU A 362 69.04 49.31 -3.37
CA LEU A 362 69.06 50.43 -2.42
C LEU A 362 68.83 51.78 -3.14
N GLY A 363 68.37 52.77 -2.38
CA GLY A 363 67.95 54.08 -2.88
C GLY A 363 66.42 54.22 -2.91
N THR A 364 65.91 55.08 -3.78
CA THR A 364 64.48 55.34 -3.96
C THR A 364 63.87 54.40 -5.01
N PHE A 365 62.73 53.81 -4.67
CA PHE A 365 61.89 53.03 -5.59
C PHE A 365 60.40 53.32 -5.34
N THR A 366 59.56 53.00 -6.31
CA THR A 366 58.09 53.10 -6.21
C THR A 366 57.42 51.84 -6.71
N ILE A 367 56.39 51.41 -5.99
CA ILE A 367 55.46 50.37 -6.41
C ILE A 367 54.07 50.95 -6.68
N TYR A 368 53.38 50.38 -7.66
CA TYR A 368 51.97 50.65 -7.96
C TYR A 368 51.31 49.37 -8.47
N GLU A 369 49.99 49.27 -8.35
CA GLU A 369 49.24 48.17 -8.95
C GLU A 369 49.05 48.44 -10.44
N SER A 370 49.57 47.56 -11.28
CA SER A 370 49.42 47.62 -12.75
C SER A 370 48.21 46.84 -13.26
N LYS A 371 47.62 45.96 -12.44
CA LYS A 371 46.40 45.20 -12.73
C LYS A 371 45.79 44.68 -11.42
N ALA A 372 44.50 44.94 -11.22
CA ALA A 372 43.72 44.43 -10.09
C ALA A 372 43.57 42.90 -10.14
N PRO A 373 43.39 42.22 -8.99
CA PRO A 373 42.90 40.86 -8.96
C PRO A 373 41.38 40.80 -9.23
N GLU A 374 40.85 39.60 -9.44
CA GLU A 374 39.47 39.38 -9.87
C GLU A 374 38.44 39.77 -8.79
N GLY A 375 37.43 40.56 -9.19
CA GLY A 375 36.41 41.11 -8.30
C GLY A 375 36.79 42.44 -7.62
N TYR A 376 37.94 43.02 -7.96
CA TYR A 376 38.45 44.26 -7.36
C TYR A 376 38.69 45.38 -8.37
N LEU A 377 38.48 46.61 -7.91
CA LEU A 377 38.95 47.81 -8.62
C LEU A 377 40.47 47.94 -8.50
N ILE A 378 41.10 48.50 -9.52
CA ILE A 378 42.55 48.76 -9.53
C ILE A 378 42.88 49.93 -8.59
N SER A 379 43.89 49.74 -7.74
CA SER A 379 44.38 50.85 -6.92
C SER A 379 45.16 51.85 -7.76
N ASN A 380 44.78 53.12 -7.66
CA ASN A 380 45.47 54.24 -8.30
C ASN A 380 46.61 54.82 -7.43
N ASP A 381 46.84 54.25 -6.24
CA ASP A 381 47.89 54.69 -5.32
C ASP A 381 49.29 54.27 -5.79
N CYS A 382 50.28 55.11 -5.49
CA CYS A 382 51.70 54.84 -5.71
C CYS A 382 52.45 54.92 -4.39
N TRP A 383 53.04 53.81 -3.94
CA TRP A 383 53.81 53.76 -2.69
C TRP A 383 55.30 53.92 -2.99
N SER A 384 55.88 55.02 -2.54
CA SER A 384 57.31 55.31 -2.71
C SER A 384 58.09 55.06 -1.43
N TYR A 385 59.23 54.39 -1.56
CA TYR A 385 60.13 54.03 -0.48
C TYR A 385 61.54 54.53 -0.80
N THR A 386 62.31 54.84 0.23
CA THR A 386 63.74 55.16 0.10
C THR A 386 64.50 54.44 1.19
N VAL A 387 65.50 53.66 0.80
CA VAL A 387 66.38 52.91 1.73
C VAL A 387 67.83 53.30 1.46
N GLY A 388 68.43 54.01 2.40
CA GLY A 388 69.83 54.45 2.31
C GLY A 388 70.83 53.33 2.63
N ALA A 389 72.08 53.54 2.25
CA ALA A 389 73.19 52.62 2.55
C ALA A 389 73.44 52.45 4.06
N GLU A 390 73.10 53.46 4.86
CA GLU A 390 73.18 53.49 6.31
C GLU A 390 72.11 52.64 7.02
N GLN A 391 71.10 52.15 6.28
CA GLN A 391 70.09 51.22 6.79
C GLN A 391 70.48 49.74 6.57
N LEU A 392 71.63 49.49 5.94
CA LEU A 392 72.14 48.15 5.67
C LEU A 392 72.76 47.53 6.93
N GLY A 393 72.13 46.48 7.46
CA GLY A 393 72.67 45.70 8.58
C GLY A 393 73.66 44.61 8.14
N ASP A 394 74.22 43.90 9.11
CA ASP A 394 75.26 42.84 8.93
C ASP A 394 74.86 41.72 7.95
N THR A 395 73.56 41.53 7.70
CA THR A 395 73.00 40.55 6.74
C THR A 395 73.12 40.97 5.28
N GLY A 396 73.33 42.26 5.01
CA GLY A 396 73.29 42.81 3.65
C GLY A 396 71.89 42.87 3.02
N ILE A 397 70.82 42.66 3.79
CA ILE A 397 69.43 42.71 3.28
C ILE A 397 68.55 43.57 4.20
N VAL A 398 67.79 44.48 3.61
CA VAL A 398 66.71 45.24 4.27
C VAL A 398 65.36 44.62 3.89
N GLU A 399 64.56 44.24 4.88
CA GLU A 399 63.20 43.68 4.67
C GLU A 399 62.14 44.79 4.78
N LEU A 400 61.21 44.85 3.84
CA LEU A 400 60.06 45.79 3.83
C LEU A 400 58.75 45.04 3.59
N GLU A 401 57.69 45.39 4.32
CA GLU A 401 56.34 44.82 4.17
C GLU A 401 55.29 45.91 3.89
N CYS A 402 54.44 45.65 2.89
CA CYS A 402 53.43 46.58 2.39
C CYS A 402 52.04 45.92 2.41
N ARG A 403 51.12 46.39 3.26
CA ARG A 403 49.69 46.02 3.19
C ARG A 403 48.98 46.95 2.19
N ILE A 404 48.38 46.39 1.14
CA ILE A 404 47.75 47.16 0.05
C ILE A 404 46.27 46.78 -0.10
N PRO A 405 45.32 47.66 0.27
CA PRO A 405 43.88 47.43 0.11
C PRO A 405 43.41 47.68 -1.32
N ASN A 406 42.42 46.91 -1.80
CA ASN A 406 41.58 47.30 -2.95
C ASN A 406 40.11 47.31 -2.54
N THR A 407 39.36 48.21 -3.14
CA THR A 407 37.89 48.26 -3.08
C THR A 407 37.30 47.14 -3.95
N PRO A 408 36.37 46.31 -3.43
CA PRO A 408 35.62 45.36 -4.26
C PRO A 408 34.84 46.10 -5.34
N ILE A 409 34.72 45.48 -6.52
CA ILE A 409 33.68 45.83 -7.49
C ILE A 409 32.32 45.62 -6.82
N ALA A 410 31.40 46.58 -6.97
CA ALA A 410 30.07 46.46 -6.38
C ALA A 410 28.96 47.07 -7.27
N PHE A 411 27.75 46.54 -7.12
CA PHE A 411 26.55 46.93 -7.86
C PHE A 411 25.34 47.11 -6.93
N ASP A 412 24.26 47.67 -7.46
CA ASP A 412 22.98 47.88 -6.79
C ASP A 412 21.84 47.14 -7.50
N LEU A 413 20.79 46.79 -6.75
CA LEU A 413 19.66 45.97 -7.19
C LEU A 413 18.35 46.67 -6.84
N GLU A 414 17.45 46.78 -7.81
CA GLU A 414 16.11 47.35 -7.69
C GLU A 414 15.06 46.39 -8.24
N ILE A 415 13.96 46.23 -7.50
CA ILE A 415 12.86 45.32 -7.80
C ILE A 415 11.53 46.06 -7.71
N SER A 416 10.72 45.95 -8.76
CA SER A 416 9.33 46.39 -8.82
C SER A 416 8.43 45.15 -8.74
N LYS A 417 7.59 45.06 -7.71
CA LYS A 417 6.76 43.89 -7.43
C LYS A 417 5.27 44.18 -7.60
N PHE A 418 4.62 43.40 -8.46
CA PHE A 418 3.18 43.49 -8.68
C PHE A 418 2.44 42.16 -8.45
N LYS A 419 1.11 42.30 -8.35
CA LYS A 419 0.10 41.25 -8.43
C LYS A 419 -0.55 41.32 -9.80
N ASP A 420 -0.45 40.24 -10.55
CA ASP A 420 -1.16 40.04 -11.81
C ASP A 420 -2.38 39.13 -11.58
N HIS A 421 -3.53 39.57 -12.10
CA HIS A 421 -4.80 38.83 -12.02
C HIS A 421 -5.16 38.09 -13.34
N GLY A 422 -4.44 38.35 -14.44
CA GLY A 422 -4.61 37.65 -15.72
C GLY A 422 -5.83 38.05 -16.57
N ASP A 423 -6.72 38.93 -16.08
CA ASP A 423 -7.95 39.31 -16.78
C ASP A 423 -7.74 40.39 -17.86
N ASN A 424 -7.89 39.96 -19.12
CA ASN A 424 -8.23 40.68 -20.36
C ASN A 424 -8.18 42.23 -20.39
N ASP A 425 -7.25 42.77 -21.20
CA ASP A 425 -7.28 44.00 -22.02
C ASP A 425 -7.69 45.38 -21.44
N GLU A 426 -8.50 45.49 -20.38
CA GLU A 426 -8.87 46.76 -19.75
C GLU A 426 -8.06 47.04 -18.49
N SER A 427 -7.00 47.83 -18.68
CA SER A 427 -6.03 48.34 -17.69
C SER A 427 -4.93 47.36 -17.25
N GLY A 428 -3.75 47.53 -17.86
CA GLY A 428 -2.46 47.15 -17.28
C GLY A 428 -2.12 48.02 -16.07
N LEU A 429 -2.94 47.91 -15.02
CA LEU A 429 -2.74 48.52 -13.70
C LEU A 429 -2.48 47.41 -12.67
N GLU A 430 -1.46 46.61 -12.98
CA GLU A 430 -0.69 45.77 -12.08
C GLU A 430 -0.68 46.34 -10.64
N GLN A 431 -1.30 45.64 -9.70
CA GLN A 431 -1.43 46.18 -8.34
C GLN A 431 -0.10 46.02 -7.60
N PRO A 432 0.46 47.07 -6.98
CA PRO A 432 1.71 46.96 -6.22
C PRO A 432 1.57 45.96 -5.06
N ALA A 433 2.60 45.15 -4.87
CA ALA A 433 2.69 44.18 -3.78
C ALA A 433 3.73 44.64 -2.76
N GLY A 434 3.28 45.43 -1.77
CA GLY A 434 4.11 45.89 -0.66
C GLY A 434 4.24 44.88 0.47
N GLY A 435 5.38 44.87 1.15
CA GLY A 435 5.72 43.93 2.23
C GLY A 435 6.32 42.60 1.76
N VAL A 436 6.49 42.40 0.45
CA VAL A 436 7.15 41.23 -0.12
C VAL A 436 8.65 41.30 0.14
N VAL A 437 9.24 40.20 0.61
CA VAL A 437 10.67 40.11 0.90
C VAL A 437 11.38 39.29 -0.18
N PHE A 438 12.54 39.76 -0.61
CA PHE A 438 13.46 39.04 -1.49
C PHE A 438 14.75 38.74 -0.76
N GLU A 439 15.22 37.49 -0.86
CA GLU A 439 16.58 37.11 -0.46
C GLU A 439 17.54 37.25 -1.63
N VAL A 440 18.71 37.85 -1.37
CA VAL A 440 19.85 37.83 -2.29
C VAL A 440 20.84 36.79 -1.77
N VAL A 441 21.08 35.75 -2.56
CA VAL A 441 21.93 34.59 -2.22
C VAL A 441 23.22 34.66 -3.04
N SER A 442 24.38 34.64 -2.39
CA SER A 442 25.68 34.51 -3.08
C SER A 442 25.83 33.08 -3.61
N ASN A 443 26.09 32.93 -4.91
CA ASN A 443 26.22 31.60 -5.49
C ASN A 443 27.54 30.91 -5.09
N SER A 444 28.60 31.66 -4.74
CA SER A 444 29.85 31.06 -4.25
C SER A 444 29.77 30.55 -2.81
N SER A 445 28.94 31.16 -1.94
CA SER A 445 28.75 30.70 -0.55
C SER A 445 27.49 29.86 -0.33
N GLN A 446 26.50 29.94 -1.23
CA GLN A 446 25.15 29.41 -1.03
C GLN A 446 24.49 29.96 0.25
N GLN A 447 24.79 31.20 0.63
CA GLN A 447 24.22 31.90 1.79
C GLN A 447 23.43 33.14 1.35
N VAL A 448 22.36 33.44 2.09
CA VAL A 448 21.67 34.74 2.00
C VAL A 448 22.62 35.81 2.52
N VAL A 449 23.00 36.75 1.66
CA VAL A 449 23.92 37.86 1.99
C VAL A 449 23.19 39.16 2.35
N GLY A 450 21.91 39.26 2.01
CA GLY A 450 21.05 40.38 2.35
C GLY A 450 19.62 40.20 1.86
N THR A 451 18.74 41.10 2.28
CA THR A 451 17.31 41.06 1.97
C THR A 451 16.79 42.43 1.52
N LEU A 452 15.95 42.42 0.49
CA LEU A 452 15.16 43.58 0.07
C LEU A 452 13.70 43.39 0.50
N THR A 453 12.99 44.47 0.83
CA THR A 453 11.56 44.41 1.20
C THR A 453 10.82 45.51 0.49
N THR A 454 9.72 45.18 -0.17
CA THR A 454 8.97 46.14 -0.99
C THR A 454 8.19 47.12 -0.13
N ASN A 455 8.27 48.40 -0.49
CA ASN A 455 7.47 49.45 0.12
C ASN A 455 5.99 49.34 -0.32
N VAL A 456 5.12 50.21 0.20
CA VAL A 456 3.66 50.19 -0.11
C VAL A 456 3.30 50.39 -1.59
N TYR A 457 4.28 50.78 -2.43
CA TYR A 457 4.15 50.95 -3.87
C TYR A 457 4.82 49.80 -4.66
N GLY A 458 5.25 48.72 -4.00
CA GLY A 458 5.83 47.54 -4.64
C GLY A 458 7.34 47.63 -4.94
N PHE A 459 8.00 48.76 -4.67
CA PHE A 459 9.43 48.93 -4.98
C PHE A 459 10.34 48.58 -3.80
N ALA A 460 11.48 47.96 -4.10
CA ALA A 460 12.60 47.79 -3.18
C ALA A 460 13.93 48.03 -3.89
N SER A 461 14.82 48.85 -3.32
CA SER A 461 16.17 49.11 -3.86
C SER A 461 17.23 48.98 -2.78
N THR A 462 18.42 48.50 -3.13
CA THR A 462 19.59 48.55 -2.23
C THR A 462 20.02 49.98 -1.90
N LYS A 463 19.71 50.95 -2.77
CA LYS A 463 20.03 52.38 -2.57
C LYS A 463 19.17 53.05 -1.51
N ASP A 464 17.96 52.54 -1.28
CA ASP A 464 17.04 53.03 -0.23
C ASP A 464 17.44 52.57 1.18
N GLN A 465 18.47 51.73 1.30
CA GLN A 465 18.99 51.22 2.58
C GLN A 465 20.34 51.90 2.91
N PRO A 466 20.40 52.94 3.78
CA PRO A 466 21.59 53.78 3.92
C PRO A 466 22.85 53.09 4.48
N GLU A 467 22.69 51.92 5.10
CA GLU A 467 23.78 51.11 5.66
C GLU A 467 23.99 49.79 4.91
N ALA A 468 23.36 49.58 3.74
CA ALA A 468 23.42 48.31 3.02
C ALA A 468 24.83 47.97 2.53
N TRP A 469 25.26 46.77 2.93
CA TRP A 469 26.43 46.05 2.46
C TRP A 469 26.12 44.56 2.51
N PHE A 470 25.90 43.94 1.35
CA PHE A 470 25.63 42.50 1.23
C PHE A 470 26.95 41.73 1.01
N GLY A 471 28.01 42.20 1.67
CA GLY A 471 29.37 41.65 1.59
C GLY A 471 29.96 41.42 2.99
N ALA A 472 31.11 40.77 3.04
CA ALA A 472 31.86 40.63 4.28
C ALA A 472 32.46 41.98 4.73
N GLY A 473 32.52 42.19 6.05
CA GLY A 473 33.09 43.40 6.64
C GLY A 473 32.16 44.60 6.60
N LYS A 474 32.69 45.78 6.25
CA LYS A 474 31.93 47.04 6.17
C LYS A 474 32.15 47.70 4.80
N ARG A 475 31.08 48.21 4.17
CA ARG A 475 31.15 48.95 2.90
C ARG A 475 32.30 49.98 2.90
N PRO A 476 33.32 49.82 2.05
CA PRO A 476 34.50 50.68 2.06
C PRO A 476 34.23 51.98 1.30
N ALA A 477 35.05 53.00 1.57
CA ALA A 477 34.99 54.25 0.83
C ALA A 477 35.33 54.01 -0.65
N GLY A 478 34.44 54.45 -1.55
CA GLY A 478 34.59 54.24 -3.00
C GLY A 478 33.95 52.97 -3.57
N ALA A 479 33.20 52.18 -2.80
CA ALA A 479 32.42 51.06 -3.33
C ALA A 479 31.11 51.55 -3.99
N HIS A 480 30.99 51.34 -5.30
CA HIS A 480 29.89 51.86 -6.14
C HIS A 480 28.60 51.02 -6.13
N GLY A 481 28.38 50.20 -5.10
CA GLY A 481 27.14 49.47 -4.87
C GLY A 481 27.06 48.87 -3.48
N ALA A 482 25.90 48.33 -3.10
CA ALA A 482 25.71 47.61 -1.85
C ALA A 482 26.13 46.13 -1.94
N ILE A 483 26.09 45.51 -3.13
CA ILE A 483 26.36 44.09 -3.33
C ILE A 483 27.73 43.94 -4.01
N PRO A 484 28.70 43.21 -3.43
CA PRO A 484 30.03 43.03 -4.03
C PRO A 484 29.99 42.03 -5.20
N TYR A 485 31.07 41.98 -5.98
CA TYR A 485 31.29 40.95 -6.99
C TYR A 485 31.37 39.53 -6.41
N ASP A 486 30.68 38.58 -7.04
CA ASP A 486 30.81 37.13 -6.84
C ASP A 486 31.00 36.48 -8.22
N ARG A 487 32.10 35.71 -8.43
CA ARG A 487 32.38 34.99 -9.69
C ARG A 487 31.25 34.04 -10.11
N ALA A 488 30.53 33.45 -9.17
CA ALA A 488 29.39 32.59 -9.44
C ALA A 488 28.07 33.37 -9.60
N GLY A 489 28.09 34.69 -9.41
CA GLY A 489 26.93 35.56 -9.42
C GLY A 489 26.06 35.43 -8.16
N TYR A 490 24.81 35.87 -8.28
CA TYR A 490 23.81 35.81 -7.23
C TYR A 490 22.53 35.11 -7.71
N THR A 491 21.79 34.53 -6.79
CA THR A 491 20.39 34.10 -7.01
C THR A 491 19.48 34.99 -6.18
N VAL A 492 18.44 35.56 -6.78
CA VAL A 492 17.42 36.35 -6.09
C VAL A 492 16.11 35.57 -6.11
N ARG A 493 15.45 35.48 -4.95
CA ARG A 493 14.19 34.74 -4.78
C ARG A 493 13.23 35.43 -3.83
N GLU A 494 11.95 35.32 -4.12
CA GLU A 494 10.86 35.80 -3.26
C GLU A 494 10.70 34.87 -2.03
N VAL A 495 10.56 35.44 -0.84
CA VAL A 495 10.36 34.69 0.41
C VAL A 495 8.92 34.18 0.48
N VAL A 496 8.78 32.86 0.53
CA VAL A 496 7.50 32.11 0.54
C VAL A 496 6.47 32.68 1.52
N GLU A 497 6.86 33.03 2.74
CA GLU A 497 5.93 33.54 3.77
C GLU A 497 5.37 34.95 3.45
N THR A 498 5.95 35.65 2.47
CA THR A 498 5.60 37.04 2.11
C THR A 498 4.91 37.19 0.75
N VAL A 499 4.79 36.09 -0.01
CA VAL A 499 4.01 36.06 -1.26
C VAL A 499 2.55 36.39 -0.96
N PRO A 500 1.90 37.35 -1.66
CA PRO A 500 0.51 37.72 -1.41
C PRO A 500 -0.47 36.53 -1.44
N GLU A 501 -1.47 36.58 -0.57
CA GLU A 501 -2.53 35.57 -0.50
C GLU A 501 -3.34 35.53 -1.81
N GLY A 502 -3.59 34.33 -2.33
CA GLY A 502 -4.27 34.14 -3.62
C GLY A 502 -3.36 34.13 -4.85
N PHE A 503 -2.03 34.25 -4.71
CA PHE A 503 -1.10 34.30 -5.86
C PHE A 503 0.05 33.29 -5.79
N LYS A 504 0.64 33.03 -6.96
CA LYS A 504 1.80 32.16 -7.18
C LYS A 504 3.09 32.90 -6.79
N GLN A 505 4.02 32.18 -6.16
CA GLN A 505 5.37 32.69 -5.91
C GLN A 505 6.07 32.97 -7.25
N ALA A 506 6.77 34.09 -7.35
CA ALA A 506 7.62 34.39 -8.49
C ALA A 506 8.80 33.43 -8.58
N GLY A 507 9.21 33.08 -9.80
CA GLY A 507 10.40 32.25 -10.02
C GLY A 507 11.68 32.94 -9.52
N GLU A 508 12.61 32.15 -9.00
CA GLU A 508 13.96 32.64 -8.70
C GLU A 508 14.72 32.96 -9.99
N TRP A 509 15.60 33.96 -9.94
CA TRP A 509 16.43 34.34 -11.08
C TRP A 509 17.89 34.58 -10.69
N THR A 510 18.80 34.35 -11.64
CA THR A 510 20.24 34.51 -11.44
C THR A 510 20.74 35.82 -12.03
N ILE A 511 21.54 36.55 -11.25
CA ILE A 511 22.40 37.65 -11.71
C ILE A 511 23.78 37.05 -11.97
N THR A 512 24.28 37.10 -13.21
CA THR A 512 25.60 36.54 -13.56
C THR A 512 26.73 37.53 -13.26
N ALA A 513 27.97 37.02 -13.13
CA ALA A 513 29.14 37.85 -12.82
C ALA A 513 29.46 38.91 -13.89
N GLU A 514 29.00 38.72 -15.13
CA GLU A 514 29.08 39.70 -16.22
C GLU A 514 28.12 40.88 -16.03
N GLN A 515 27.03 40.70 -15.26
CA GLN A 515 26.06 41.74 -14.92
C GLN A 515 26.51 42.56 -13.70
N THR A 516 27.34 41.99 -12.81
CA THR A 516 27.87 42.66 -11.62
C THR A 516 29.07 43.57 -11.93
N ALA A 517 28.92 44.45 -12.93
CA ALA A 517 29.91 45.48 -13.24
C ALA A 517 29.90 46.58 -12.17
N ASP A 518 31.03 47.26 -11.97
CA ASP A 518 31.16 48.28 -10.94
C ASP A 518 30.25 49.50 -11.22
N GLY A 519 29.42 49.87 -10.24
CA GLY A 519 28.41 50.91 -10.39
C GLY A 519 27.18 50.51 -11.22
N ALA A 520 27.02 49.23 -11.55
CA ALA A 520 25.82 48.75 -12.23
C ALA A 520 24.57 48.85 -11.33
N GLU A 521 23.42 49.08 -11.96
CA GLU A 521 22.11 49.12 -11.33
C GLU A 521 21.19 48.19 -12.10
N LEU A 522 20.78 47.10 -11.47
CA LEU A 522 19.99 46.05 -12.10
C LEU A 522 18.53 46.20 -11.67
N GLN A 523 17.64 46.46 -12.64
CA GLN A 523 16.21 46.66 -12.42
C GLN A 523 15.43 45.43 -12.88
N TYR A 524 14.53 44.93 -12.03
CA TYR A 524 13.64 43.80 -12.33
C TYR A 524 12.18 44.15 -12.06
N ILE A 525 11.29 43.75 -12.96
CA ILE A 525 9.83 43.72 -12.75
C ILE A 525 9.48 42.25 -12.47
N ILE A 526 8.75 42.00 -11.38
CA ILE A 526 8.49 40.66 -10.85
C ILE A 526 7.02 40.55 -10.44
N ASP A 527 6.29 39.63 -11.05
CA ASP A 527 4.84 39.50 -10.90
C ASP A 527 4.47 38.23 -10.13
N ASN A 528 3.44 38.32 -9.28
CA ASN A 528 2.76 37.14 -8.77
C ASN A 528 1.50 36.98 -9.61
N HIS A 529 1.44 35.97 -10.49
CA HIS A 529 0.20 35.62 -11.18
C HIS A 529 -0.80 35.01 -10.19
N ALA A 530 -2.08 35.29 -10.34
CA ALA A 530 -3.14 34.70 -9.52
C ALA A 530 -3.08 33.16 -9.51
N LEU A 531 -3.43 32.56 -8.38
CA LEU A 531 -3.76 31.14 -8.31
C LEU A 531 -5.04 30.92 -9.12
N SER A 532 -5.03 29.88 -9.95
CA SER A 532 -6.16 29.54 -10.81
C SER A 532 -6.01 28.11 -11.32
N THR A 533 -7.15 27.45 -11.57
CA THR A 533 -7.24 26.06 -12.04
C THR A 533 -8.39 25.88 -13.02
N HIS A 534 -8.25 25.03 -14.04
CA HIS A 534 -9.43 24.57 -14.78
C HIS A 534 -10.27 23.65 -13.89
N LEU A 535 -11.59 23.66 -14.09
CA LEU A 535 -12.48 22.68 -13.46
C LEU A 535 -12.77 21.55 -14.43
N GLN A 536 -12.56 20.31 -14.02
CA GLN A 536 -13.09 19.13 -14.69
C GLN A 536 -14.22 18.54 -13.85
N ILE A 537 -15.42 18.48 -14.42
CA ILE A 537 -16.56 17.76 -13.84
C ILE A 537 -16.52 16.34 -14.40
N VAL A 538 -16.57 15.34 -13.53
CA VAL A 538 -16.58 13.92 -13.88
C VAL A 538 -17.84 13.28 -13.32
N LYS A 539 -18.67 12.73 -14.22
CA LYS A 539 -19.90 12.03 -13.85
C LYS A 539 -19.57 10.71 -13.19
N ARG A 540 -20.20 10.47 -12.03
CA ARG A 540 -20.12 9.21 -11.29
C ARG A 540 -21.48 8.62 -11.02
N ASP A 541 -21.47 7.30 -10.88
CA ASP A 541 -22.57 6.48 -10.40
C ASP A 541 -22.49 6.40 -8.87
N ALA A 542 -23.58 6.72 -8.16
CA ALA A 542 -23.60 6.78 -6.70
C ALA A 542 -23.51 5.40 -6.02
N GLN A 543 -23.92 4.31 -6.71
CA GLN A 543 -23.89 2.94 -6.15
C GLN A 543 -22.49 2.32 -6.22
N THR A 544 -21.75 2.57 -7.30
CA THR A 544 -20.45 1.94 -7.60
C THR A 544 -19.26 2.87 -7.33
N GLY A 545 -19.46 4.20 -7.36
CA GLY A 545 -18.40 5.20 -7.39
C GLY A 545 -17.63 5.26 -8.72
N GLY A 546 -17.99 4.41 -9.69
CA GLY A 546 -17.39 4.38 -11.03
C GLY A 546 -17.59 5.69 -11.78
N THR A 547 -16.71 5.97 -12.75
CA THR A 547 -16.97 7.02 -13.74
C THR A 547 -17.98 6.49 -14.75
N VAL A 548 -19.01 7.26 -15.10
CA VAL A 548 -20.05 6.85 -16.06
C VAL A 548 -19.58 7.20 -17.49
N PRO A 549 -19.25 6.23 -18.37
CA PRO A 549 -18.66 6.53 -19.69
C PRO A 549 -19.73 6.91 -20.73
N LEU A 550 -20.51 7.96 -20.43
CA LEU A 550 -21.69 8.36 -21.21
C LEU A 550 -21.73 9.87 -21.42
N ALA A 551 -21.92 10.27 -22.67
CA ALA A 551 -21.96 11.67 -23.08
C ALA A 551 -23.33 12.32 -22.85
N GLY A 552 -23.34 13.63 -22.63
CA GLY A 552 -24.54 14.46 -22.72
C GLY A 552 -25.19 14.85 -21.40
N PHE A 553 -24.63 14.50 -20.23
CA PHE A 553 -24.97 15.17 -18.97
C PHE A 553 -24.60 16.66 -19.08
N THR A 554 -25.47 17.57 -18.63
CA THR A 554 -25.25 19.02 -18.77
C THR A 554 -25.22 19.75 -17.43
N PHE A 555 -24.13 20.47 -17.19
CA PHE A 555 -23.85 21.20 -15.94
C PHE A 555 -23.79 22.70 -16.16
N GLN A 556 -24.19 23.48 -15.17
CA GLN A 556 -23.85 24.89 -15.05
C GLN A 556 -22.90 25.06 -13.87
N LEU A 557 -21.95 25.99 -14.00
CA LEU A 557 -21.17 26.46 -12.86
C LEU A 557 -21.85 27.70 -12.29
N LEU A 558 -22.12 27.72 -10.99
CA LEU A 558 -22.66 28.86 -10.26
C LEU A 558 -21.58 29.46 -9.34
N ASP A 559 -21.66 30.76 -9.10
CA ASP A 559 -20.77 31.46 -8.17
C ASP A 559 -21.23 31.32 -6.69
N SER A 560 -20.54 32.01 -5.77
CA SER A 560 -20.89 32.07 -4.35
C SER A 560 -22.24 32.73 -4.01
N HIS A 561 -22.97 33.20 -5.02
CA HIS A 561 -24.32 33.77 -4.91
C HIS A 561 -25.38 32.91 -5.65
N HIS A 562 -24.97 31.73 -6.16
CA HIS A 562 -25.75 30.84 -7.03
C HIS A 562 -26.13 31.44 -8.40
N GLU A 563 -25.39 32.45 -8.88
CA GLU A 563 -25.59 33.03 -10.22
C GLU A 563 -24.72 32.32 -11.28
N PRO A 564 -25.21 32.03 -12.51
CA PRO A 564 -24.46 31.24 -13.50
C PRO A 564 -23.21 31.93 -14.06
N VAL A 565 -22.05 31.31 -13.84
CA VAL A 565 -20.77 31.71 -14.43
C VAL A 565 -20.77 31.39 -15.92
N SER A 566 -20.54 32.41 -16.74
CA SER A 566 -20.37 32.28 -18.20
C SER A 566 -18.89 32.33 -18.56
N GLN A 567 -18.43 31.41 -19.41
CA GLN A 567 -17.06 31.35 -19.90
C GLN A 567 -16.99 31.45 -21.43
N THR A 568 -15.89 31.97 -21.96
CA THR A 568 -15.61 32.07 -23.40
C THR A 568 -14.77 30.90 -23.89
N CYS A 569 -15.20 30.24 -24.96
CA CYS A 569 -14.36 29.33 -25.73
C CYS A 569 -14.10 29.91 -27.13
N TRP A 570 -12.85 29.80 -27.61
CA TRP A 570 -12.41 30.38 -28.88
C TRP A 570 -12.24 29.36 -30.02
N TYR A 571 -12.24 28.06 -29.70
CA TYR A 571 -11.98 26.96 -30.65
C TYR A 571 -12.89 25.76 -30.36
N PRO A 572 -13.51 25.10 -31.36
CA PRO A 572 -13.33 25.29 -32.80
C PRO A 572 -14.10 26.50 -33.39
N ALA A 573 -14.96 27.14 -32.60
CA ALA A 573 -15.62 28.39 -32.94
C ALA A 573 -15.73 29.26 -31.68
N HIS A 574 -15.79 30.58 -31.85
CA HIS A 574 -15.98 31.50 -30.72
C HIS A 574 -17.41 31.42 -30.20
N ASN A 575 -17.59 31.01 -28.94
CA ASN A 575 -18.86 31.05 -28.23
C ASN A 575 -18.68 31.35 -26.75
N VAL A 576 -19.63 32.10 -26.16
CA VAL A 576 -19.80 32.21 -24.71
C VAL A 576 -20.81 31.16 -24.27
N MET A 577 -20.55 30.47 -23.16
CA MET A 577 -21.46 29.46 -22.59
C MET A 577 -21.35 29.40 -21.07
N ASN A 578 -22.48 29.15 -20.41
CA ASN A 578 -22.60 28.87 -18.99
C ASN A 578 -23.00 27.41 -18.70
N THR A 579 -23.19 26.61 -19.76
CA THR A 579 -23.68 25.24 -19.70
C THR A 579 -22.70 24.33 -20.44
N PHE A 580 -22.22 23.29 -19.75
CA PHE A 580 -21.09 22.45 -20.14
C PHE A 580 -21.55 20.98 -20.23
N THR A 581 -21.20 20.29 -21.31
CA THR A 581 -21.72 18.96 -21.64
C THR A 581 -20.63 17.90 -21.60
N THR A 582 -20.89 16.76 -20.95
CA THR A 582 -19.95 15.63 -20.89
C THR A 582 -19.72 14.96 -22.23
N ASP A 583 -18.48 14.53 -22.45
CA ASP A 583 -18.09 13.67 -23.58
C ASP A 583 -18.31 12.17 -23.26
N THR A 584 -17.91 11.28 -24.17
CA THR A 584 -18.08 9.82 -24.03
C THR A 584 -17.27 9.17 -22.91
N THR A 585 -16.48 9.93 -22.15
CA THR A 585 -15.80 9.47 -20.93
C THR A 585 -16.57 9.82 -19.65
N GLY A 586 -17.69 10.54 -19.77
CA GLY A 586 -18.43 11.08 -18.62
C GLY A 586 -17.87 12.39 -18.06
N ALA A 587 -16.88 12.99 -18.71
CA ALA A 587 -16.20 14.18 -18.21
C ALA A 587 -16.46 15.41 -19.09
N VAL A 588 -16.37 16.59 -18.48
CA VAL A 588 -16.25 17.87 -19.18
C VAL A 588 -15.23 18.75 -18.45
N THR A 589 -14.36 19.44 -19.20
CA THR A 589 -13.38 20.38 -18.65
C THR A 589 -13.73 21.80 -19.10
N LEU A 590 -13.81 22.73 -18.16
CA LEU A 590 -14.23 24.11 -18.40
C LEU A 590 -13.13 24.90 -19.13
N PRO A 591 -13.48 25.70 -20.17
CA PRO A 591 -12.51 26.37 -21.04
C PRO A 591 -11.68 27.46 -20.36
N GLU A 592 -12.17 28.09 -19.29
CA GLU A 592 -11.44 29.10 -18.52
C GLU A 592 -11.14 28.58 -17.10
N SER A 593 -10.02 29.05 -16.54
CA SER A 593 -9.63 28.72 -15.17
C SER A 593 -10.44 29.52 -14.13
N LEU A 594 -10.71 28.89 -12.99
CA LEU A 594 -11.35 29.48 -11.82
C LEU A 594 -10.30 29.96 -10.81
N ASN A 595 -10.57 31.10 -10.17
CA ASN A 595 -9.78 31.63 -9.07
C ASN A 595 -10.20 30.98 -7.73
N PRO A 596 -9.40 31.09 -6.65
CA PRO A 596 -9.80 30.65 -5.31
C PRO A 596 -11.14 31.24 -4.86
N GLY A 597 -12.03 30.38 -4.35
CA GLY A 597 -13.40 30.73 -4.00
C GLY A 597 -14.33 29.51 -3.95
N THR A 598 -15.56 29.72 -3.49
CA THR A 598 -16.63 28.72 -3.47
C THR A 598 -17.52 28.88 -4.70
N TYR A 599 -17.80 27.77 -5.37
CA TYR A 599 -18.67 27.66 -6.53
C TYR A 599 -19.62 26.45 -6.34
N TYR A 600 -20.66 26.35 -7.15
CA TYR A 600 -21.55 25.18 -7.16
C TYR A 600 -21.66 24.60 -8.57
N VAL A 601 -21.61 23.29 -8.69
CA VAL A 601 -21.90 22.57 -9.94
C VAL A 601 -23.37 22.17 -9.91
N HIS A 602 -24.18 22.82 -10.74
CA HIS A 602 -25.62 22.58 -10.88
C HIS A 602 -25.89 21.67 -12.07
N GLU A 603 -26.51 20.50 -11.87
CA GLU A 603 -26.91 19.66 -13.00
C GLU A 603 -28.27 20.09 -13.59
N THR A 604 -28.29 20.29 -14.90
CA THR A 604 -29.48 20.72 -15.64
C THR A 604 -30.18 19.57 -16.37
N SER A 605 -29.43 18.55 -16.80
CA SER A 605 -29.97 17.31 -17.38
C SER A 605 -29.03 16.13 -17.16
N ALA A 606 -29.57 15.06 -16.59
CA ALA A 606 -28.94 13.76 -16.51
C ALA A 606 -29.09 12.95 -17.82
N LYS A 607 -28.73 11.67 -17.80
CA LYS A 607 -28.99 10.72 -18.89
C LYS A 607 -29.48 9.39 -18.32
N GLU A 608 -30.39 8.74 -19.05
CA GLU A 608 -30.85 7.37 -18.76
C GLU A 608 -29.68 6.43 -18.41
N PRO A 609 -29.72 5.69 -17.28
CA PRO A 609 -30.81 5.54 -16.30
C PRO A 609 -30.77 6.51 -15.10
N TYR A 610 -29.92 7.53 -15.10
CA TYR A 610 -29.60 8.35 -13.92
C TYR A 610 -30.63 9.45 -13.61
N LEU A 611 -30.88 9.64 -12.32
CA LEU A 611 -31.71 10.70 -11.76
C LEU A 611 -30.90 11.99 -11.63
N ARG A 612 -31.51 13.14 -11.92
CA ARG A 612 -30.79 14.42 -11.88
C ARG A 612 -30.41 14.81 -10.46
N GLY A 613 -29.11 15.02 -10.22
CA GLY A 613 -28.58 15.39 -8.90
C GLY A 613 -28.98 16.79 -8.39
N GLU A 614 -28.59 17.06 -7.15
CA GLU A 614 -28.65 18.37 -6.49
C GLU A 614 -27.29 19.10 -6.58
N ASP A 615 -27.23 20.40 -6.26
CA ASP A 615 -26.03 21.23 -6.40
C ASP A 615 -24.83 20.69 -5.59
N LEU A 616 -23.70 20.47 -6.27
CA LEU A 616 -22.43 20.09 -5.66
C LEU A 616 -21.60 21.33 -5.34
N GLU A 617 -21.46 21.67 -4.05
CA GLU A 617 -20.50 22.68 -3.60
C GLU A 617 -19.06 22.25 -3.89
N ILE A 618 -18.28 23.15 -4.48
CA ILE A 618 -16.83 23.01 -4.64
C ILE A 618 -16.12 24.25 -4.10
N THR A 619 -15.00 24.05 -3.40
CA THR A 619 -14.12 25.14 -2.98
C THR A 619 -12.79 25.00 -3.70
N ILE A 620 -12.42 26.01 -4.48
CA ILE A 620 -11.08 26.18 -5.05
C ILE A 620 -10.21 26.82 -3.96
N PRO A 621 -9.22 26.14 -3.37
CA PRO A 621 -8.45 26.68 -2.26
C PRO A 621 -7.43 27.73 -2.74
N ALA A 622 -7.09 28.68 -1.87
CA ALA A 622 -5.97 29.60 -2.05
C ALA A 622 -4.60 28.93 -1.76
N ASP A 623 -4.45 27.65 -2.12
CA ASP A 623 -3.22 26.88 -1.95
C ASP A 623 -2.26 27.16 -3.12
N ARG A 624 -0.99 27.43 -2.82
CA ARG A 624 0.05 27.65 -3.84
C ARG A 624 0.41 26.36 -4.60
N ASN A 625 -0.01 25.20 -4.10
CA ASN A 625 0.12 23.89 -4.73
C ASN A 625 -1.14 23.49 -5.53
N LEU A 626 -2.07 24.42 -5.77
CA LEU A 626 -3.29 24.19 -6.56
C LEU A 626 -2.96 23.50 -7.90
N THR A 627 -3.62 22.37 -8.16
CA THR A 627 -3.40 21.59 -9.38
C THR A 627 -3.88 22.35 -10.62
N PRO A 628 -3.28 22.15 -11.82
CA PRO A 628 -3.73 22.83 -13.05
C PRO A 628 -5.17 22.51 -13.46
N VAL A 629 -5.68 21.36 -13.00
CA VAL A 629 -7.08 20.93 -13.11
C VAL A 629 -7.54 20.46 -11.74
N ALA A 630 -8.69 20.95 -11.28
CA ALA A 630 -9.42 20.46 -10.11
C ALA A 630 -10.54 19.54 -10.60
N VAL A 631 -10.75 18.40 -9.92
CA VAL A 631 -11.71 17.37 -10.36
C VAL A 631 -12.92 17.34 -9.43
N ALA A 632 -14.05 17.87 -9.89
CA ALA A 632 -15.35 17.70 -9.23
C ALA A 632 -15.97 16.37 -9.66
N SER A 633 -16.24 15.48 -8.70
CA SER A 633 -16.94 14.21 -8.97
C SER A 633 -18.43 14.38 -8.64
N PHE A 634 -19.29 14.34 -9.67
CA PHE A 634 -20.72 14.56 -9.54
C PHE A 634 -21.47 13.22 -9.61
N TYR A 635 -22.06 12.79 -8.49
CA TYR A 635 -22.67 11.47 -8.33
C TYR A 635 -24.20 11.52 -8.53
N ASP A 636 -24.76 10.65 -9.36
CA ASP A 636 -26.21 10.43 -9.47
C ASP A 636 -26.57 9.02 -9.01
N ASP A 637 -27.73 8.90 -8.38
CA ASP A 637 -28.41 7.61 -8.23
C ASP A 637 -29.01 7.16 -9.57
N VAL A 638 -28.97 5.85 -9.82
CA VAL A 638 -29.73 5.23 -10.93
C VAL A 638 -31.19 5.05 -10.54
N ALA A 639 -32.10 5.27 -11.49
CA ALA A 639 -33.48 4.81 -11.34
C ALA A 639 -33.51 3.28 -11.22
N THR A 640 -34.37 2.76 -10.37
CA THR A 640 -34.56 1.33 -10.12
C THR A 640 -35.98 0.90 -10.47
N GLY A 641 -36.27 -0.39 -10.42
CA GLY A 641 -37.62 -0.93 -10.54
C GLY A 641 -38.10 -1.62 -9.28
N SER A 642 -39.41 -1.80 -9.19
CA SER A 642 -40.09 -2.58 -8.18
C SER A 642 -41.16 -3.46 -8.82
N ILE A 643 -41.31 -4.68 -8.32
CA ILE A 643 -42.37 -5.60 -8.75
C ILE A 643 -43.17 -6.01 -7.51
N GLU A 644 -44.44 -5.63 -7.48
CA GLU A 644 -45.43 -6.15 -6.54
C GLU A 644 -46.21 -7.32 -7.17
N ILE A 645 -46.27 -8.43 -6.46
CA ILE A 645 -46.92 -9.68 -6.86
C ILE A 645 -48.15 -9.87 -5.95
N ILE A 646 -49.32 -9.99 -6.56
CA ILE A 646 -50.58 -10.24 -5.85
C ILE A 646 -50.98 -11.69 -6.11
N LYS A 647 -50.91 -12.51 -5.06
CA LYS A 647 -51.20 -13.95 -5.15
C LYS A 647 -52.65 -14.22 -4.80
N THR A 648 -53.36 -14.91 -5.69
CA THR A 648 -54.79 -15.21 -5.52
C THR A 648 -55.14 -16.69 -5.73
N ASP A 649 -56.34 -17.02 -5.26
CA ASP A 649 -57.13 -18.21 -5.61
C ASP A 649 -57.71 -18.06 -7.03
N ALA A 650 -57.57 -19.07 -7.88
CA ALA A 650 -58.02 -19.02 -9.27
C ALA A 650 -59.54 -19.24 -9.45
N VAL A 651 -60.25 -19.70 -8.43
CA VAL A 651 -61.68 -20.01 -8.44
C VAL A 651 -62.50 -18.84 -7.87
N ASP A 652 -62.06 -18.22 -6.77
CA ASP A 652 -62.82 -17.15 -6.10
C ASP A 652 -62.09 -15.84 -5.83
N GLY A 653 -60.78 -15.76 -6.13
CA GLY A 653 -60.02 -14.52 -6.07
C GLY A 653 -59.63 -14.03 -4.66
N ARG A 654 -59.82 -14.84 -3.61
CA ARG A 654 -59.19 -14.58 -2.30
C ARG A 654 -57.67 -14.51 -2.44
N THR A 655 -57.01 -13.66 -1.66
CA THR A 655 -55.54 -13.55 -1.67
C THR A 655 -54.88 -14.63 -0.81
N LEU A 656 -53.70 -15.10 -1.21
CA LEU A 656 -53.04 -16.28 -0.63
C LEU A 656 -51.64 -15.98 -0.10
N ALA A 657 -51.43 -16.26 1.19
CA ALA A 657 -50.13 -16.20 1.86
C ALA A 657 -49.25 -17.43 1.55
N GLY A 658 -47.94 -17.30 1.70
CA GLY A 658 -47.01 -18.43 1.66
C GLY A 658 -46.63 -18.96 0.27
N ALA A 659 -47.02 -18.30 -0.82
CA ALA A 659 -46.48 -18.59 -2.14
C ALA A 659 -45.08 -17.98 -2.27
N THR A 660 -44.09 -18.74 -2.75
CA THR A 660 -42.72 -18.27 -2.96
C THR A 660 -42.42 -18.14 -4.45
N PHE A 661 -41.80 -17.01 -4.82
CA PHE A 661 -41.45 -16.62 -6.17
C PHE A 661 -39.97 -16.31 -6.28
N ASP A 662 -39.32 -16.86 -7.32
CA ASP A 662 -38.03 -16.35 -7.81
C ASP A 662 -38.29 -15.24 -8.82
N ILE A 663 -37.52 -14.14 -8.72
CA ILE A 663 -37.40 -13.12 -9.76
C ILE A 663 -36.03 -13.31 -10.42
N ARG A 664 -36.04 -13.59 -11.72
CA ARG A 664 -34.85 -13.92 -12.52
C ARG A 664 -34.61 -12.89 -13.61
N ALA A 665 -33.36 -12.61 -13.94
CA ALA A 665 -33.02 -11.79 -15.11
C ALA A 665 -33.39 -12.53 -16.41
N SER A 666 -33.94 -11.80 -17.38
CA SER A 666 -34.33 -12.31 -18.69
C SER A 666 -33.49 -11.59 -19.76
N GLY A 667 -32.39 -12.23 -20.17
CA GLY A 667 -31.24 -11.59 -20.81
C GLY A 667 -30.28 -10.96 -19.79
N ASP A 668 -29.01 -10.81 -20.18
CA ASP A 668 -27.98 -10.17 -19.34
C ASP A 668 -28.34 -8.71 -19.04
N ILE A 669 -28.36 -8.34 -17.76
CA ILE A 669 -28.64 -6.97 -17.31
C ILE A 669 -27.30 -6.25 -17.16
N VAL A 670 -27.00 -5.35 -18.08
CA VAL A 670 -25.72 -4.63 -18.17
C VAL A 670 -25.91 -3.14 -17.84
N ARG A 671 -24.98 -2.54 -17.09
CA ARG A 671 -24.91 -1.10 -16.78
C ARG A 671 -24.25 -0.30 -17.92
N THR A 672 -24.32 1.03 -17.78
CA THR A 672 -23.68 2.02 -18.67
C THR A 672 -22.15 1.96 -18.70
N ASP A 673 -21.50 1.24 -17.77
CA ASP A 673 -20.04 1.00 -17.72
C ASP A 673 -19.62 -0.39 -18.24
N ASP A 674 -20.49 -1.04 -19.02
CA ASP A 674 -20.40 -2.44 -19.47
C ASP A 674 -20.35 -3.49 -18.33
N SER A 675 -20.59 -3.11 -17.06
CA SER A 675 -20.65 -4.07 -15.95
C SER A 675 -21.95 -4.88 -15.96
N ILE A 676 -21.83 -6.21 -15.87
CA ILE A 676 -22.97 -7.12 -15.72
C ILE A 676 -23.47 -7.05 -14.27
N VAL A 677 -24.77 -6.81 -14.11
CA VAL A 677 -25.51 -6.82 -12.83
C VAL A 677 -26.01 -8.22 -12.51
N ALA A 678 -26.56 -8.90 -13.52
CA ALA A 678 -27.07 -10.27 -13.45
C ALA A 678 -27.01 -10.89 -14.86
N LEU A 679 -26.75 -12.19 -14.92
CA LEU A 679 -26.73 -12.98 -16.17
C LEU A 679 -28.12 -13.51 -16.54
N ASP A 680 -28.33 -13.84 -17.81
CA ASP A 680 -29.56 -14.49 -18.29
C ASP A 680 -29.94 -15.73 -17.45
N GLY A 681 -31.15 -15.74 -16.87
CA GLY A 681 -31.67 -16.78 -15.99
C GLY A 681 -31.20 -16.69 -14.52
N GLU A 682 -30.34 -15.75 -14.14
CA GLU A 682 -29.88 -15.57 -12.76
C GLU A 682 -31.01 -15.09 -11.84
N THR A 683 -31.19 -15.74 -10.69
CA THR A 683 -32.20 -15.34 -9.69
C THR A 683 -31.66 -14.18 -8.85
N VAL A 684 -32.21 -12.98 -9.08
CA VAL A 684 -31.78 -11.74 -8.41
C VAL A 684 -32.46 -11.52 -7.07
N ALA A 685 -33.63 -12.13 -6.86
CA ALA A 685 -34.38 -12.11 -5.60
C ALA A 685 -35.31 -13.32 -5.51
N THR A 686 -35.61 -13.74 -4.28
CA THR A 686 -36.69 -14.69 -3.97
C THR A 686 -37.57 -14.05 -2.89
N VAL A 687 -38.89 -14.07 -3.07
CA VAL A 687 -39.88 -13.42 -2.19
C VAL A 687 -41.05 -14.36 -1.89
N THR A 688 -41.64 -14.25 -0.70
CA THR A 688 -42.80 -15.04 -0.28
C THR A 688 -43.97 -14.11 0.06
N THR A 689 -45.20 -14.50 -0.27
CA THR A 689 -46.38 -13.66 -0.05
C THR A 689 -46.77 -13.59 1.43
N ASP A 690 -47.08 -12.38 1.89
CA ASP A 690 -47.46 -12.09 3.28
C ASP A 690 -48.88 -12.57 3.65
N GLU A 691 -49.31 -12.34 4.89
CA GLU A 691 -50.66 -12.70 5.38
C GLU A 691 -51.82 -12.05 4.59
N ARG A 692 -51.54 -11.03 3.76
CA ARG A 692 -52.51 -10.37 2.88
C ARG A 692 -52.45 -10.90 1.44
N GLY A 693 -51.48 -11.77 1.14
CA GLY A 693 -51.20 -12.36 -0.18
C GLY A 693 -50.35 -11.49 -1.12
N TYR A 694 -49.58 -10.54 -0.58
CA TYR A 694 -48.71 -9.65 -1.35
C TYR A 694 -47.24 -10.02 -1.13
N ALA A 695 -46.47 -10.03 -2.22
CA ALA A 695 -45.00 -10.05 -2.19
C ALA A 695 -44.47 -8.85 -2.98
N ARG A 696 -43.34 -8.27 -2.57
CA ARG A 696 -42.73 -7.13 -3.27
C ARG A 696 -41.22 -7.27 -3.28
N VAL A 697 -40.61 -6.97 -4.43
CA VAL A 697 -39.16 -6.79 -4.59
C VAL A 697 -38.90 -5.37 -5.06
N ASP A 698 -38.04 -4.65 -4.34
CA ASP A 698 -37.62 -3.29 -4.64
C ASP A 698 -36.16 -3.24 -5.11
N HIS A 699 -35.74 -2.11 -5.66
CA HIS A 699 -34.36 -1.84 -6.10
C HIS A 699 -33.82 -2.77 -7.20
N LEU A 700 -34.71 -3.34 -8.03
CA LEU A 700 -34.30 -4.06 -9.23
C LEU A 700 -33.56 -3.11 -10.18
N SER A 701 -32.47 -3.58 -10.78
CA SER A 701 -31.69 -2.76 -11.72
C SER A 701 -32.44 -2.55 -13.04
N LEU A 702 -32.31 -1.37 -13.62
CA LEU A 702 -32.76 -1.09 -14.99
C LEU A 702 -31.63 -1.31 -16.03
N GLY A 703 -30.42 -1.70 -15.61
CA GLY A 703 -29.25 -1.75 -16.51
C GLY A 703 -29.03 -0.40 -17.20
N CYS A 704 -28.86 -0.40 -18.52
CA CYS A 704 -28.83 0.82 -19.37
C CYS A 704 -30.20 1.51 -19.58
N GLY A 705 -31.10 1.49 -18.58
CA GLY A 705 -32.43 2.12 -18.64
C GLY A 705 -33.59 1.20 -19.06
N THR A 706 -33.32 -0.06 -19.36
CA THR A 706 -34.37 -1.08 -19.52
C THR A 706 -33.83 -2.46 -19.13
N ALA A 707 -34.58 -3.16 -18.27
CA ALA A 707 -34.35 -4.54 -17.89
C ALA A 707 -35.63 -5.37 -18.04
N THR A 708 -35.48 -6.68 -18.22
CA THR A 708 -36.59 -7.63 -18.27
C THR A 708 -36.34 -8.73 -17.25
N TYR A 709 -37.39 -9.13 -16.54
CA TYR A 709 -37.35 -10.13 -15.49
C TYR A 709 -38.42 -11.19 -15.72
N GLU A 710 -38.15 -12.42 -15.28
CA GLU A 710 -39.13 -13.49 -15.17
C GLU A 710 -39.47 -13.73 -13.70
N VAL A 711 -40.75 -13.63 -13.36
CA VAL A 711 -41.28 -14.02 -12.05
C VAL A 711 -41.80 -15.45 -12.14
N VAL A 712 -41.26 -16.36 -11.34
CA VAL A 712 -41.55 -17.80 -11.41
C VAL A 712 -41.98 -18.30 -10.03
N GLU A 713 -43.18 -18.88 -9.90
CA GLU A 713 -43.58 -19.54 -8.66
C GLU A 713 -42.72 -20.79 -8.44
N THR A 714 -42.05 -20.88 -7.30
CA THR A 714 -41.22 -22.01 -6.88
C THR A 714 -41.85 -22.82 -5.75
N GLN A 715 -42.83 -22.24 -5.04
CA GLN A 715 -43.62 -22.90 -4.02
C GLN A 715 -45.06 -22.35 -4.02
N ALA A 716 -46.05 -23.23 -4.10
CA ALA A 716 -47.46 -22.86 -3.91
C ALA A 716 -47.80 -22.69 -2.42
N PRO A 717 -48.87 -21.94 -2.10
CA PRO A 717 -49.52 -22.01 -0.79
C PRO A 717 -49.93 -23.44 -0.42
N GLU A 718 -50.04 -23.70 0.88
CA GLU A 718 -50.51 -25.00 1.39
C GLU A 718 -51.92 -25.31 0.87
N GLY A 719 -52.12 -26.51 0.32
CA GLY A 719 -53.39 -26.92 -0.30
C GLY A 719 -53.64 -26.40 -1.73
N TYR A 720 -52.65 -25.76 -2.36
CA TYR A 720 -52.74 -25.27 -3.75
C TYR A 720 -51.72 -25.95 -4.68
N LEU A 721 -52.02 -25.93 -5.98
CA LEU A 721 -51.18 -26.49 -7.04
C LEU A 721 -50.10 -25.49 -7.46
N LEU A 722 -48.85 -25.95 -7.59
CA LEU A 722 -47.72 -25.15 -8.08
C LEU A 722 -47.88 -24.83 -9.57
N ASN A 723 -47.77 -23.54 -9.93
CA ASN A 723 -47.77 -23.08 -11.31
C ASN A 723 -46.42 -22.45 -11.68
N PRO A 724 -45.41 -23.25 -12.08
CA PRO A 724 -44.05 -22.76 -12.35
C PRO A 724 -43.91 -22.08 -13.72
N THR A 725 -44.99 -21.48 -14.25
CA THR A 725 -45.00 -20.76 -15.52
C THR A 725 -44.33 -19.40 -15.34
N PRO A 726 -43.27 -19.04 -16.11
CA PRO A 726 -42.65 -17.73 -15.98
C PRO A 726 -43.56 -16.59 -16.45
N HIS A 727 -43.67 -15.55 -15.62
CA HIS A 727 -44.35 -14.30 -15.94
C HIS A 727 -43.31 -13.20 -16.26
N THR A 728 -43.22 -12.80 -17.52
CA THR A 728 -42.26 -11.78 -17.96
C THR A 728 -42.72 -10.37 -17.60
N VAL A 729 -41.92 -9.64 -16.83
CA VAL A 729 -42.13 -8.23 -16.47
C VAL A 729 -41.00 -7.38 -17.05
N LYS A 730 -41.35 -6.33 -17.80
CA LYS A 730 -40.37 -5.37 -18.35
C LYS A 730 -40.39 -4.09 -17.52
N LEU A 731 -39.22 -3.67 -17.06
CA LEU A 731 -38.99 -2.40 -16.36
C LEU A 731 -38.21 -1.47 -17.30
N SER A 732 -38.74 -0.27 -17.55
CA SER A 732 -38.10 0.75 -18.40
C SER A 732 -38.10 2.10 -17.68
N TYR A 733 -36.99 2.82 -17.80
CA TYR A 733 -36.78 4.17 -17.32
C TYR A 733 -37.85 5.14 -17.85
N ALA A 734 -38.33 6.04 -16.98
CA ALA A 734 -39.38 7.01 -17.31
C ALA A 734 -38.79 8.40 -17.58
N ASP A 735 -38.15 8.99 -16.57
CA ASP A 735 -37.51 10.30 -16.63
C ASP A 735 -36.47 10.46 -15.50
N GLN A 736 -35.73 11.57 -15.53
CA GLN A 736 -34.67 11.89 -14.56
C GLN A 736 -35.22 12.35 -13.19
N GLN A 737 -36.51 12.15 -12.91
CA GLN A 737 -37.21 12.49 -11.68
C GLN A 737 -37.94 11.30 -11.03
N THR A 738 -37.99 10.13 -11.69
CA THR A 738 -38.73 8.95 -11.23
C THR A 738 -37.78 7.88 -10.67
N PRO A 739 -37.58 7.79 -9.35
CA PRO A 739 -36.55 6.93 -8.75
C PRO A 739 -36.87 5.42 -8.79
N VAL A 740 -38.16 5.06 -8.85
CA VAL A 740 -38.63 3.67 -8.86
C VAL A 740 -39.72 3.51 -9.91
N ILE A 741 -39.53 2.52 -10.80
CA ILE A 741 -40.51 2.07 -11.79
C ILE A 741 -41.32 0.93 -11.16
N GLU A 742 -42.55 1.20 -10.71
CA GLU A 742 -43.40 0.19 -10.06
C GLU A 742 -44.25 -0.59 -11.08
N MET A 743 -44.15 -1.92 -11.04
CA MET A 743 -44.98 -2.85 -11.81
C MET A 743 -45.77 -3.78 -10.88
N HIS A 744 -46.98 -4.15 -11.30
CA HIS A 744 -47.88 -5.03 -10.55
C HIS A 744 -48.14 -6.30 -11.37
N LEU A 745 -48.20 -7.46 -10.71
CA LEU A 745 -48.40 -8.77 -11.33
C LEU A 745 -49.36 -9.64 -10.51
N ASP A 746 -50.54 -9.93 -11.07
CA ASP A 746 -51.49 -10.88 -10.50
C ASP A 746 -51.12 -12.33 -10.88
N VAL A 747 -51.04 -13.24 -9.90
CA VAL A 747 -50.76 -14.67 -10.12
C VAL A 747 -51.74 -15.54 -9.34
N SER A 748 -52.55 -16.34 -10.02
CA SER A 748 -53.57 -17.21 -9.41
C SER A 748 -53.21 -18.70 -9.47
N ASN A 749 -53.57 -19.46 -8.42
CA ASN A 749 -53.40 -20.92 -8.38
C ASN A 749 -54.75 -21.60 -8.14
N ASP A 750 -54.90 -22.79 -8.73
CA ASP A 750 -56.02 -23.68 -8.49
C ASP A 750 -55.64 -24.75 -7.43
N TYR A 751 -56.62 -25.51 -6.95
CA TYR A 751 -56.48 -26.51 -5.91
C TYR A 751 -57.18 -27.82 -6.28
N THR A 752 -56.79 -28.92 -5.63
CA THR A 752 -57.36 -30.27 -5.81
C THR A 752 -58.80 -30.36 -5.30
N LYS A 753 -59.67 -31.08 -6.03
CA LYS A 753 -61.10 -31.24 -5.70
C LYS A 753 -61.49 -32.72 -5.81
N ILE A 754 -62.15 -33.27 -4.80
CA ILE A 754 -62.48 -34.70 -4.70
C ILE A 754 -63.96 -34.87 -4.36
N ASP A 755 -64.65 -35.74 -5.11
CA ASP A 755 -66.05 -36.14 -4.91
C ASP A 755 -66.11 -37.62 -4.49
N VAL A 756 -66.39 -37.90 -3.22
CA VAL A 756 -66.49 -39.27 -2.68
C VAL A 756 -67.95 -39.73 -2.60
N SER A 757 -68.27 -40.94 -3.05
CA SER A 757 -69.64 -41.46 -3.10
C SER A 757 -69.78 -42.88 -2.57
N LYS A 758 -70.83 -43.14 -1.80
CA LYS A 758 -71.30 -44.50 -1.47
C LYS A 758 -72.40 -44.93 -2.44
N VAL A 759 -72.27 -46.13 -3.02
CA VAL A 759 -73.21 -46.70 -3.99
C VAL A 759 -73.42 -48.19 -3.74
N ASP A 760 -74.44 -48.77 -4.36
CA ASP A 760 -74.64 -50.23 -4.37
C ASP A 760 -73.55 -50.96 -5.19
N ALA A 761 -73.46 -52.28 -5.04
CA ALA A 761 -72.53 -53.12 -5.80
C ALA A 761 -72.67 -52.94 -7.32
N CYS A 762 -73.89 -52.69 -7.80
CA CYS A 762 -74.21 -52.35 -9.19
C CYS A 762 -73.65 -50.97 -9.63
N GLY A 763 -73.33 -50.08 -8.69
CA GLY A 763 -72.82 -48.72 -8.92
C GLY A 763 -73.87 -47.70 -9.37
N GLY A 764 -75.16 -48.04 -9.27
CA GLY A 764 -76.27 -47.25 -9.81
C GLY A 764 -77.12 -46.55 -8.76
N GLN A 765 -77.32 -47.15 -7.58
CA GLN A 765 -78.10 -46.57 -6.48
C GLN A 765 -77.16 -45.93 -5.45
N LYS A 766 -77.48 -44.73 -4.96
CA LYS A 766 -76.76 -44.11 -3.83
C LYS A 766 -77.16 -44.78 -2.52
N VAL A 767 -76.17 -45.09 -1.69
CA VAL A 767 -76.37 -45.68 -0.36
C VAL A 767 -76.22 -44.58 0.69
N THR A 768 -77.18 -44.49 1.61
CA THR A 768 -77.29 -43.44 2.64
C THR A 768 -77.28 -44.09 4.01
N GLY A 769 -76.54 -43.52 4.96
CA GLY A 769 -76.41 -44.06 6.33
C GLY A 769 -75.17 -44.93 6.56
N ALA A 770 -74.23 -45.01 5.62
CA ALA A 770 -72.93 -45.64 5.83
C ALA A 770 -71.98 -44.67 6.55
N GLU A 771 -71.26 -45.09 7.57
CA GLU A 771 -70.25 -44.26 8.24
C GLU A 771 -68.89 -44.44 7.57
N LEU A 772 -68.30 -43.33 7.11
CA LEU A 772 -67.10 -43.30 6.27
C LEU A 772 -66.01 -42.45 6.91
N VAL A 773 -64.77 -42.94 6.84
CA VAL A 773 -63.56 -42.25 7.31
C VAL A 773 -62.54 -42.22 6.17
N LEU A 774 -61.96 -41.03 5.92
CA LEU A 774 -60.84 -40.84 5.00
C LEU A 774 -59.55 -40.70 5.80
N CYS A 775 -58.57 -41.56 5.55
CA CYS A 775 -57.24 -41.53 6.17
C CYS A 775 -56.12 -41.13 5.19
N ASP A 776 -55.06 -40.53 5.74
CA ASP A 776 -53.79 -40.30 5.04
C ASP A 776 -52.94 -41.58 4.91
N SER A 777 -51.76 -41.46 4.29
CA SER A 777 -50.79 -42.56 4.15
C SER A 777 -50.17 -43.08 5.46
N ASN A 778 -50.44 -42.44 6.60
CA ASN A 778 -49.96 -42.82 7.93
C ASN A 778 -51.09 -43.40 8.82
N ASP A 779 -52.29 -43.54 8.26
CA ASP A 779 -53.54 -43.89 8.94
C ASP A 779 -54.05 -42.85 9.97
N ASN A 780 -53.76 -41.56 9.74
CA ASN A 780 -54.42 -40.44 10.42
C ASN A 780 -55.75 -40.12 9.73
N GLU A 781 -56.82 -39.92 10.52
CA GLU A 781 -58.09 -39.38 10.03
C GLU A 781 -57.92 -37.95 9.47
N ILE A 782 -58.43 -37.74 8.26
CA ILE A 782 -58.46 -36.46 7.54
C ILE A 782 -59.87 -35.89 7.47
N ASP A 783 -60.88 -36.76 7.29
CA ASP A 783 -62.29 -36.40 7.25
C ASP A 783 -63.17 -37.61 7.61
N SER A 784 -64.37 -37.39 8.14
CA SER A 784 -65.30 -38.43 8.59
C SER A 784 -66.75 -37.97 8.46
N TRP A 785 -67.60 -38.78 7.80
CA TRP A 785 -68.98 -38.42 7.50
C TRP A 785 -69.92 -39.62 7.31
N THR A 786 -71.21 -39.40 7.55
CA THR A 786 -72.26 -40.36 7.17
C THR A 786 -72.67 -40.14 5.70
N SER A 787 -72.74 -41.22 4.91
CA SER A 787 -73.08 -41.18 3.49
C SER A 787 -74.50 -40.66 3.22
N SER A 788 -74.68 -40.01 2.08
CA SER A 788 -75.94 -39.40 1.67
C SER A 788 -76.28 -39.67 0.20
N GLY A 789 -77.43 -39.18 -0.26
CA GLY A 789 -77.81 -39.19 -1.68
C GLY A 789 -76.94 -38.30 -2.60
N LYS A 790 -75.89 -37.65 -2.09
CA LYS A 790 -74.93 -36.81 -2.82
C LYS A 790 -73.49 -37.29 -2.60
N PRO A 791 -72.55 -36.96 -3.50
CA PRO A 791 -71.13 -37.02 -3.18
C PRO A 791 -70.82 -36.12 -1.97
N HIS A 792 -69.84 -36.54 -1.18
CA HIS A 792 -69.15 -35.72 -0.20
C HIS A 792 -67.97 -35.03 -0.90
N HIS A 793 -67.82 -33.72 -0.70
CA HIS A 793 -66.88 -32.88 -1.45
C HIS A 793 -65.72 -32.43 -0.57
N ILE A 794 -64.50 -32.65 -1.04
CA ILE A 794 -63.27 -32.34 -0.30
C ILE A 794 -62.33 -31.55 -1.20
N GLU A 795 -61.85 -30.42 -0.69
CA GLU A 795 -60.95 -29.49 -1.40
C GLU A 795 -59.56 -29.48 -0.72
N HIS A 796 -58.54 -28.95 -1.39
CA HIS A 796 -57.18 -28.71 -0.84
C HIS A 796 -56.36 -29.93 -0.34
N LEU A 797 -56.81 -31.18 -0.55
CA LEU A 797 -56.01 -32.37 -0.25
C LEU A 797 -54.68 -32.40 -1.04
N SER A 798 -53.55 -32.46 -0.34
CA SER A 798 -52.24 -32.59 -0.99
C SER A 798 -52.18 -33.83 -1.91
N PRO A 799 -51.62 -33.72 -3.13
CA PRO A 799 -51.49 -34.86 -4.03
C PRO A 799 -50.72 -36.02 -3.38
N GLY A 800 -51.30 -37.22 -3.39
CA GLY A 800 -50.81 -38.34 -2.60
C GLY A 800 -51.81 -39.50 -2.51
N THR A 801 -51.49 -40.50 -1.69
CA THR A 801 -52.30 -41.71 -1.50
C THR A 801 -53.12 -41.62 -0.21
N TYR A 802 -54.40 -41.96 -0.31
CA TYR A 802 -55.37 -41.93 0.78
C TYR A 802 -56.18 -43.24 0.84
N THR A 803 -56.72 -43.58 2.00
CA THR A 803 -57.59 -44.75 2.20
C THR A 803 -58.96 -44.31 2.67
N LEU A 804 -60.02 -44.78 2.02
CA LEU A 804 -61.40 -44.63 2.46
C LEU A 804 -61.87 -45.94 3.12
N ARG A 805 -62.28 -45.82 4.38
CA ARG A 805 -62.74 -46.91 5.25
C ARG A 805 -64.22 -46.76 5.54
N GLU A 806 -64.96 -47.86 5.55
CA GLU A 806 -66.30 -47.88 6.14
C GLU A 806 -66.20 -48.42 7.57
N THR A 807 -66.83 -47.73 8.51
CA THR A 807 -66.87 -48.14 9.93
C THR A 807 -68.21 -48.76 10.33
N MET A 808 -69.29 -48.45 9.59
CA MET A 808 -70.62 -49.05 9.78
C MET A 808 -71.43 -48.99 8.49
N SER A 809 -71.96 -50.12 8.03
CA SER A 809 -72.90 -50.16 6.90
C SER A 809 -74.36 -50.00 7.32
N PRO A 810 -75.25 -49.52 6.43
CA PRO A 810 -76.69 -49.50 6.69
C PRO A 810 -77.22 -50.93 6.81
N ARG A 811 -78.17 -51.16 7.72
CA ARG A 811 -78.75 -52.49 8.08
C ARG A 811 -79.15 -53.43 6.93
N THR A 812 -79.43 -52.90 5.74
CA THR A 812 -79.81 -53.69 4.55
C THR A 812 -78.63 -54.01 3.63
N TYR A 813 -77.39 -53.80 4.08
CA TYR A 813 -76.15 -54.00 3.34
C TYR A 813 -75.04 -54.56 4.25
N ASP A 814 -74.25 -55.52 3.73
CA ASP A 814 -73.02 -55.96 4.39
C ASP A 814 -71.88 -54.93 4.17
N LEU A 815 -70.93 -54.89 5.12
CA LEU A 815 -69.82 -53.92 5.21
C LEU A 815 -68.86 -54.01 4.02
N ALA A 816 -68.44 -52.85 3.48
CA ALA A 816 -67.50 -52.76 2.36
C ALA A 816 -66.03 -52.93 2.79
N GLU A 817 -65.21 -53.52 1.90
CA GLU A 817 -63.75 -53.51 2.02
C GLU A 817 -63.19 -52.08 1.84
N GLU A 818 -62.10 -51.76 2.53
CA GLU A 818 -61.40 -50.48 2.45
C GLU A 818 -60.84 -50.24 1.04
N ILE A 819 -60.93 -48.99 0.54
CA ILE A 819 -60.42 -48.63 -0.78
C ILE A 819 -59.30 -47.59 -0.70
N THR A 820 -58.15 -47.90 -1.31
CA THR A 820 -57.02 -46.98 -1.43
C THR A 820 -57.05 -46.28 -2.79
N PHE A 821 -56.82 -44.97 -2.82
CA PHE A 821 -56.82 -44.15 -4.05
C PHE A 821 -55.73 -43.08 -4.06
N GLU A 822 -55.48 -42.50 -5.23
CA GLU A 822 -54.48 -41.45 -5.46
C GLU A 822 -55.17 -40.13 -5.83
N VAL A 823 -54.92 -39.08 -5.06
CA VAL A 823 -55.25 -37.69 -5.42
C VAL A 823 -54.13 -37.15 -6.30
N LYS A 824 -54.46 -36.80 -7.53
CA LYS A 824 -53.52 -36.23 -8.51
C LYS A 824 -53.42 -34.72 -8.37
N ALA A 825 -52.27 -34.18 -8.77
CA ALA A 825 -52.03 -32.74 -8.89
C ALA A 825 -52.79 -32.14 -10.09
N THR A 826 -54.11 -32.02 -9.96
CA THR A 826 -55.00 -31.42 -10.97
C THR A 826 -56.12 -30.62 -10.29
N GLY A 827 -56.56 -29.55 -10.94
CA GLY A 827 -57.72 -28.75 -10.53
C GLY A 827 -59.07 -29.35 -10.90
N GLU A 828 -59.07 -30.41 -11.72
CA GLU A 828 -60.26 -31.18 -12.10
C GLU A 828 -60.82 -31.97 -10.91
N VAL A 829 -62.15 -32.13 -10.85
CA VAL A 829 -62.83 -32.90 -9.80
C VAL A 829 -62.59 -34.41 -10.00
N GLN A 830 -61.96 -35.03 -9.01
CA GLN A 830 -61.62 -36.46 -9.00
C GLN A 830 -62.70 -37.24 -8.27
N THR A 831 -63.27 -38.27 -8.90
CA THR A 831 -64.45 -39.00 -8.36
C THR A 831 -64.07 -40.38 -7.82
N ILE A 832 -64.45 -40.64 -6.57
CA ILE A 832 -64.19 -41.89 -5.83
C ILE A 832 -65.52 -42.54 -5.46
N ALA A 833 -65.63 -43.87 -5.60
CA ALA A 833 -66.87 -44.61 -5.34
C ALA A 833 -66.61 -45.91 -4.56
N MET A 834 -67.23 -46.02 -3.38
CA MET A 834 -67.22 -47.21 -2.51
C MET A 834 -68.58 -47.94 -2.63
N LYS A 835 -68.58 -49.26 -2.48
CA LYS A 835 -69.64 -50.15 -2.96
C LYS A 835 -70.15 -51.14 -1.91
N ASP A 836 -71.47 -51.25 -1.80
CA ASP A 836 -72.13 -52.10 -0.80
C ASP A 836 -72.98 -53.21 -1.41
N THR A 837 -72.95 -54.39 -0.81
CA THR A 837 -73.75 -55.54 -1.24
C THR A 837 -75.06 -55.61 -0.46
N PRO A 838 -76.24 -55.52 -1.11
CA PRO A 838 -77.52 -55.62 -0.40
C PRO A 838 -77.75 -57.01 0.22
N ILE A 839 -78.40 -57.02 1.37
CA ILE A 839 -78.81 -58.23 2.10
C ILE A 839 -80.16 -58.75 1.57
N GLU A 840 -80.29 -60.08 1.43
CA GLU A 840 -81.55 -60.77 1.17
C GLU A 840 -81.63 -62.06 2.00
N ILE A 841 -82.63 -62.17 2.88
CA ILE A 841 -82.82 -63.32 3.77
C ILE A 841 -83.82 -64.33 3.19
N ARG A 842 -83.47 -65.62 3.24
CA ARG A 842 -84.26 -66.77 2.72
C ARG A 842 -83.89 -68.07 3.44
N GLY A 843 -84.80 -69.03 3.50
CA GLY A 843 -84.52 -70.40 3.95
C GLY A 843 -85.61 -71.39 3.54
N SER A 844 -85.37 -72.67 3.81
CA SER A 844 -86.22 -73.80 3.43
C SER A 844 -86.34 -74.85 4.54
N VAL A 845 -87.52 -75.44 4.73
CA VAL A 845 -87.83 -76.58 5.62
C VAL A 845 -88.41 -77.77 4.84
N ASP A 846 -88.22 -78.99 5.34
CA ASP A 846 -88.71 -80.23 4.74
C ASP A 846 -89.06 -81.27 5.83
N LYS A 847 -90.19 -81.96 5.70
CA LYS A 847 -90.76 -82.84 6.72
C LYS A 847 -91.23 -84.17 6.13
N ARG A 848 -90.77 -85.30 6.67
CA ARG A 848 -90.93 -86.62 6.00
C ARG A 848 -91.25 -87.74 6.99
N GLN A 849 -92.41 -88.41 6.85
CA GLN A 849 -92.99 -89.24 7.92
C GLN A 849 -93.11 -90.74 7.61
N GLU A 850 -92.75 -91.60 8.57
CA GLU A 850 -93.00 -93.04 8.49
C GLU A 850 -94.50 -93.36 8.55
N ILE A 851 -94.95 -94.38 7.81
CA ILE A 851 -96.37 -94.77 7.83
C ILE A 851 -96.74 -95.44 9.16
N ALA A 852 -97.53 -94.73 9.96
CA ALA A 852 -97.95 -95.14 11.30
C ALA A 852 -98.97 -96.29 11.28
N GLN A 853 -98.75 -97.32 12.10
CA GLN A 853 -99.71 -98.41 12.25
C GLN A 853 -100.82 -98.05 13.26
N PRO A 854 -102.11 -98.25 12.94
CA PRO A 854 -103.18 -98.12 13.91
C PRO A 854 -103.07 -99.17 15.03
N VAL A 855 -103.18 -98.73 16.29
CA VAL A 855 -103.14 -99.63 17.47
C VAL A 855 -104.37 -100.56 17.54
N THR A 856 -105.47 -100.16 16.90
CA THR A 856 -106.72 -100.94 16.84
C THR A 856 -106.63 -102.04 15.77
N SER A 857 -106.67 -103.31 16.21
CA SER A 857 -106.45 -104.55 15.42
C SER A 857 -107.44 -104.86 14.27
N LYS A 858 -108.16 -103.86 13.75
CA LYS A 858 -109.10 -103.94 12.63
C LYS A 858 -108.94 -102.82 11.60
N LEU A 859 -107.89 -102.01 11.71
CA LEU A 859 -107.61 -100.88 10.82
C LEU A 859 -106.34 -101.14 9.99
N VAL A 860 -106.20 -100.43 8.87
CA VAL A 860 -105.07 -100.50 7.93
C VAL A 860 -104.48 -99.10 7.75
N ALA A 861 -103.15 -98.99 7.78
CA ALA A 861 -102.42 -97.73 7.85
C ALA A 861 -102.52 -96.82 6.60
N ASN A 862 -102.55 -97.38 5.39
CA ASN A 862 -102.66 -96.61 4.14
C ASN A 862 -104.12 -96.53 3.70
N GLY A 863 -104.85 -95.52 4.18
CA GLY A 863 -106.30 -95.40 4.04
C GLY A 863 -106.81 -94.65 2.82
N ASP A 864 -106.01 -93.74 2.27
CA ASP A 864 -106.28 -93.01 1.02
C ASP A 864 -105.66 -93.67 -0.22
N GLY A 865 -104.71 -94.60 -0.02
CA GLY A 865 -103.99 -95.29 -1.08
C GLY A 865 -102.87 -94.47 -1.73
N LYS A 866 -102.58 -93.26 -1.21
CA LYS A 866 -101.56 -92.35 -1.76
C LYS A 866 -100.16 -92.52 -1.15
N ASN A 867 -100.08 -93.04 0.08
CA ASN A 867 -98.81 -93.10 0.83
C ASN A 867 -97.77 -93.97 0.09
N ARG A 868 -96.58 -93.40 -0.13
CA ARG A 868 -95.55 -93.92 -1.06
C ARG A 868 -94.65 -95.02 -0.46
N ALA A 869 -94.38 -94.93 0.85
CA ALA A 869 -93.53 -95.87 1.60
C ALA A 869 -94.26 -97.18 2.01
N LYS A 870 -93.58 -98.06 2.74
CA LYS A 870 -94.16 -99.28 3.33
C LYS A 870 -94.33 -99.15 4.83
N ALA A 871 -95.55 -99.40 5.31
CA ALA A 871 -95.84 -99.42 6.74
C ALA A 871 -95.05 -100.49 7.49
N ARG A 872 -94.31 -100.10 8.54
CA ARG A 872 -93.49 -101.02 9.36
C ARG A 872 -94.35 -102.09 10.03
N ALA A 873 -93.79 -103.28 10.25
CA ALA A 873 -94.46 -104.38 10.94
C ALA A 873 -94.43 -104.24 12.48
N ASN A 874 -95.02 -103.17 13.02
CA ASN A 874 -95.19 -102.99 14.47
C ASN A 874 -96.68 -103.04 14.87
N THR A 875 -96.97 -103.54 16.08
CA THR A 875 -98.35 -103.71 16.61
C THR A 875 -98.67 -102.76 17.75
N GLN A 876 -97.80 -101.78 18.01
CA GLN A 876 -97.95 -100.82 19.11
C GLN A 876 -98.36 -99.43 18.60
N GLY A 877 -98.07 -99.08 17.35
CA GLY A 877 -98.40 -97.79 16.74
C GLY A 877 -97.28 -96.75 16.79
N ALA A 878 -96.05 -97.17 17.05
CA ALA A 878 -94.88 -96.30 16.97
C ALA A 878 -94.59 -95.90 15.51
N PHE A 879 -94.17 -94.65 15.30
CA PHE A 879 -93.68 -94.11 14.03
C PHE A 879 -92.71 -92.96 14.28
N SER A 880 -91.95 -92.56 13.25
CA SER A 880 -91.02 -91.43 13.33
C SER A 880 -91.17 -90.50 12.14
N TYR A 881 -90.62 -89.29 12.21
CA TYR A 881 -90.42 -88.43 11.04
C TYR A 881 -89.16 -87.59 11.18
N THR A 882 -88.62 -87.12 10.04
CA THR A 882 -87.53 -86.14 10.01
C THR A 882 -88.09 -84.73 9.85
N ILE A 883 -87.37 -83.74 10.39
CA ILE A 883 -87.49 -82.32 10.03
C ILE A 883 -86.12 -81.82 9.63
N ASP A 884 -85.94 -81.46 8.35
CA ASP A 884 -84.73 -80.89 7.80
C ASP A 884 -84.91 -79.37 7.56
N ALA A 885 -83.83 -78.59 7.66
CA ALA A 885 -83.84 -77.14 7.41
C ALA A 885 -82.57 -76.65 6.70
N LYS A 886 -82.65 -75.47 6.08
CA LYS A 886 -81.55 -74.84 5.33
C LYS A 886 -81.68 -73.31 5.31
N ASN A 887 -80.57 -72.60 5.47
CA ASN A 887 -80.43 -71.18 5.15
C ASN A 887 -80.08 -71.01 3.65
N GLU A 888 -80.69 -70.03 2.99
CA GLU A 888 -80.51 -69.71 1.57
C GLU A 888 -80.34 -68.19 1.35
N SER A 889 -80.00 -67.47 2.43
CA SER A 889 -79.76 -66.03 2.47
C SER A 889 -78.46 -65.63 1.76
N SER A 890 -78.33 -64.35 1.39
CA SER A 890 -77.09 -63.81 0.80
C SER A 890 -75.93 -63.68 1.79
N THR A 891 -76.21 -63.87 3.08
CA THR A 891 -75.37 -63.55 4.24
C THR A 891 -75.84 -64.40 5.43
N TRP A 892 -75.18 -64.27 6.58
CA TRP A 892 -75.59 -64.95 7.83
C TRP A 892 -76.86 -64.32 8.43
N VAL A 893 -77.57 -65.05 9.31
CA VAL A 893 -78.73 -64.55 10.09
C VAL A 893 -78.43 -64.65 11.58
N ASP A 894 -79.10 -63.88 12.44
CA ASP A 894 -78.90 -63.85 13.91
C ASP A 894 -79.73 -64.90 14.67
N GLU A 895 -80.86 -65.32 14.10
CA GLU A 895 -81.74 -66.33 14.68
C GLU A 895 -82.25 -67.26 13.59
N LEU A 896 -82.22 -68.57 13.85
CA LEU A 896 -82.93 -69.57 13.06
C LEU A 896 -83.70 -70.51 14.00
N THR A 897 -85.00 -70.67 13.79
CA THR A 897 -85.80 -71.65 14.55
C THR A 897 -86.49 -72.65 13.64
N ILE A 898 -86.54 -73.92 14.06
CA ILE A 898 -87.30 -74.99 13.40
C ILE A 898 -88.43 -75.38 14.37
N THR A 899 -89.68 -75.07 14.03
CA THR A 899 -90.83 -75.25 14.94
C THR A 899 -91.85 -76.26 14.37
N ASP A 900 -92.28 -77.21 15.19
CA ASP A 900 -93.34 -78.20 14.89
C ASP A 900 -94.45 -78.09 15.95
N ASP A 901 -95.68 -77.81 15.52
CA ASP A 901 -96.84 -77.61 16.41
C ASP A 901 -97.59 -78.91 16.79
N LEU A 902 -97.04 -80.09 16.43
CA LEU A 902 -97.50 -81.44 16.83
C LEU A 902 -99.03 -81.64 16.75
N GLU A 903 -99.65 -81.28 15.62
CA GLU A 903 -101.12 -81.27 15.47
C GLU A 903 -101.76 -82.61 15.89
N CYS A 904 -101.17 -83.74 15.50
CA CYS A 904 -101.72 -85.06 15.86
C CYS A 904 -101.62 -85.42 17.36
N ALA A 905 -100.75 -84.76 18.14
CA ALA A 905 -100.71 -84.88 19.59
C ALA A 905 -101.76 -84.00 20.27
N LYS A 906 -101.99 -82.80 19.74
CA LYS A 906 -103.05 -81.87 20.15
C LYS A 906 -104.45 -82.46 19.92
N ASP A 907 -104.64 -83.16 18.81
CA ASP A 907 -105.86 -83.94 18.50
C ASP A 907 -105.92 -85.30 19.21
N GLY A 908 -104.90 -85.67 20.00
CA GLY A 908 -104.81 -86.91 20.76
C GLY A 908 -104.71 -88.19 19.92
N ALA A 909 -104.47 -88.08 18.62
CA ALA A 909 -104.32 -89.19 17.67
C ALA A 909 -102.96 -89.91 17.82
N ALA A 910 -101.93 -89.18 18.26
CA ALA A 910 -100.65 -89.71 18.72
C ALA A 910 -100.21 -89.00 20.01
N LYS A 911 -98.99 -89.29 20.47
CA LYS A 911 -98.25 -88.52 21.47
C LYS A 911 -96.75 -88.58 21.19
N LEU A 912 -96.02 -87.56 21.65
CA LEU A 912 -94.57 -87.52 21.61
C LEU A 912 -93.94 -88.53 22.57
N VAL A 913 -92.87 -89.20 22.14
CA VAL A 913 -92.10 -90.19 22.92
C VAL A 913 -90.67 -89.71 23.16
N ALA A 914 -90.02 -89.21 22.13
CA ALA A 914 -88.66 -88.69 22.19
C ALA A 914 -88.36 -87.81 20.96
N VAL A 915 -87.27 -87.05 21.04
CA VAL A 915 -86.68 -86.29 19.95
C VAL A 915 -85.20 -86.65 19.88
N GLU A 916 -84.67 -87.01 18.71
CA GLU A 916 -83.24 -86.96 18.44
C GLU A 916 -82.94 -85.61 17.77
N THR A 917 -82.08 -84.80 18.36
CA THR A 917 -81.77 -83.45 17.85
C THR A 917 -81.15 -83.51 16.44
N PRO A 918 -81.27 -82.45 15.63
CA PRO A 918 -80.58 -82.38 14.34
C PRO A 918 -79.06 -82.35 14.52
N ILE A 919 -78.33 -82.74 13.46
CA ILE A 919 -76.92 -82.37 13.25
C ILE A 919 -76.90 -81.30 12.15
N ALA A 920 -76.24 -80.17 12.40
CA ALA A 920 -76.18 -79.04 11.49
C ALA A 920 -74.75 -78.70 11.05
N VAL A 921 -74.63 -78.17 9.84
CA VAL A 921 -73.43 -77.47 9.33
C VAL A 921 -73.80 -76.00 9.17
N GLY A 922 -72.82 -75.09 9.31
CA GLY A 922 -73.00 -73.64 9.16
C GLY A 922 -73.59 -72.93 10.39
N ASP A 923 -73.73 -73.63 11.52
CA ASP A 923 -74.01 -73.04 12.83
C ASP A 923 -72.73 -72.40 13.40
N LEU A 924 -72.78 -71.14 13.84
CA LEU A 924 -71.57 -70.37 14.18
C LEU A 924 -71.05 -70.63 15.61
N ASN A 925 -71.93 -70.90 16.58
CA ASN A 925 -71.52 -71.28 17.94
C ASN A 925 -71.47 -72.81 18.14
N GLY A 926 -72.18 -73.57 17.30
CA GLY A 926 -72.25 -75.04 17.37
C GLY A 926 -73.24 -75.57 18.42
N LEU A 927 -74.21 -74.76 18.86
CA LEU A 927 -75.14 -75.03 19.96
C LEU A 927 -76.58 -74.67 19.58
N CYS A 928 -77.53 -75.56 19.86
CA CYS A 928 -78.96 -75.28 19.76
C CYS A 928 -79.71 -75.55 21.06
N ASN A 929 -80.80 -74.81 21.26
CA ASN A 929 -81.72 -75.01 22.37
C ASN A 929 -82.96 -75.78 21.88
N VAL A 930 -83.45 -76.72 22.67
CA VAL A 930 -84.72 -77.40 22.41
C VAL A 930 -85.78 -76.92 23.38
N TRP A 931 -86.91 -76.52 22.83
CA TRP A 931 -88.09 -76.03 23.53
C TRP A 931 -89.28 -76.94 23.28
N TYR A 932 -90.23 -76.96 24.22
CA TYR A 932 -91.50 -77.67 24.10
C TYR A 932 -92.68 -76.80 24.56
N ARG A 933 -93.90 -77.20 24.18
CA ARG A 933 -95.15 -76.53 24.57
C ARG A 933 -96.20 -77.57 24.95
N THR A 934 -97.06 -77.29 25.92
CA THR A 934 -98.09 -78.24 26.40
C THR A 934 -99.52 -77.80 26.11
N SER A 935 -100.46 -78.75 26.19
CA SER A 935 -101.90 -78.49 26.29
C SER A 935 -102.48 -79.32 27.46
N PRO A 936 -103.14 -78.70 28.46
CA PRO A 936 -103.21 -77.26 28.71
C PRO A 936 -101.83 -76.59 28.82
N ALA A 937 -101.77 -75.28 28.59
CA ALA A 937 -100.52 -74.54 28.74
C ALA A 937 -100.03 -74.60 30.20
N GLY A 938 -98.75 -74.90 30.39
CA GLY A 938 -98.11 -74.90 31.71
C GLY A 938 -98.01 -73.49 32.31
N THR A 939 -97.67 -73.41 33.59
CA THR A 939 -97.16 -72.17 34.17
C THR A 939 -95.74 -71.97 33.72
N SER A 940 -95.45 -70.90 32.98
CA SER A 940 -94.11 -70.60 32.46
C SER A 940 -93.06 -70.62 33.57
N ASP A 941 -91.96 -71.32 33.32
CA ASP A 941 -90.83 -71.38 34.25
C ASP A 941 -90.18 -70.01 34.41
N THR A 942 -89.75 -69.71 35.64
CA THR A 942 -89.25 -68.37 36.04
C THR A 942 -87.74 -68.34 36.28
N GLU A 943 -87.02 -69.31 35.72
CA GLU A 943 -85.56 -69.29 35.64
C GLU A 943 -85.08 -68.42 34.45
N LYS A 944 -83.76 -68.20 34.33
CA LYS A 944 -83.16 -67.33 33.30
C LYS A 944 -83.55 -67.84 31.91
N GLN A 945 -84.29 -67.05 31.13
CA GLN A 945 -84.49 -67.33 29.71
C GLN A 945 -83.12 -67.41 29.00
N VAL A 946 -82.92 -68.50 28.28
CA VAL A 946 -81.80 -68.67 27.34
C VAL A 946 -82.20 -68.03 26.02
N ASN A 947 -81.23 -67.47 25.31
CA ASN A 947 -81.46 -66.71 24.08
C ASN A 947 -80.28 -66.89 23.13
N ALA A 948 -80.43 -67.77 22.14
CA ALA A 948 -79.31 -68.15 21.29
C ALA A 948 -78.75 -66.96 20.48
N THR A 949 -79.61 -66.01 20.09
CA THR A 949 -79.31 -64.75 19.39
C THR A 949 -78.40 -63.79 20.18
N LEU A 950 -78.31 -63.94 21.50
CA LEU A 950 -77.43 -63.13 22.37
C LEU A 950 -76.30 -63.95 23.02
N ASP A 951 -76.53 -65.23 23.28
CA ASP A 951 -75.59 -66.12 23.96
C ASP A 951 -74.54 -66.74 22.99
N ASP A 952 -74.62 -66.50 21.66
CA ASP A 952 -73.72 -67.07 20.63
C ASP A 952 -72.32 -66.42 20.49
N GLY A 953 -72.17 -65.15 20.86
CA GLY A 953 -70.94 -64.38 20.69
C GLY A 953 -70.67 -63.84 19.28
N HIS A 954 -71.62 -63.92 18.35
CA HIS A 954 -71.50 -63.29 17.03
C HIS A 954 -71.75 -61.77 17.12
N SER A 955 -70.91 -60.97 16.45
CA SER A 955 -70.97 -59.51 16.56
C SER A 955 -71.89 -58.89 15.50
N ASN A 956 -73.10 -58.50 15.90
CA ASN A 956 -74.00 -57.67 15.10
C ASN A 956 -74.00 -56.21 15.64
N PRO A 957 -73.47 -55.22 14.89
CA PRO A 957 -73.36 -53.84 15.35
C PRO A 957 -74.70 -53.10 15.43
N TRP A 958 -75.78 -53.64 14.86
CA TRP A 958 -77.10 -53.01 14.87
C TRP A 958 -77.94 -53.39 16.09
N LEU A 959 -77.71 -54.55 16.73
CA LEU A 959 -78.45 -55.00 17.93
C LEU A 959 -78.29 -54.04 19.12
N GLU A 960 -77.10 -53.49 19.31
CA GLU A 960 -76.81 -52.51 20.38
C GLU A 960 -77.40 -51.11 20.10
N THR A 961 -77.97 -50.86 18.92
CA THR A 961 -78.50 -49.53 18.58
C THR A 961 -79.83 -49.25 19.27
N GLU A 962 -79.95 -48.05 19.84
CA GLU A 962 -81.12 -47.58 20.64
C GLU A 962 -82.45 -47.53 19.84
N GLU A 963 -82.43 -47.84 18.55
CA GLU A 963 -83.61 -48.00 17.69
C GLU A 963 -84.05 -49.48 17.60
N VAL A 964 -83.10 -50.43 17.55
CA VAL A 964 -83.38 -51.87 17.48
C VAL A 964 -83.87 -52.40 18.83
N THR A 965 -83.25 -51.96 19.94
CA THR A 965 -83.75 -52.29 21.29
C THR A 965 -85.17 -51.74 21.53
N LYS A 966 -85.56 -50.64 20.86
CA LYS A 966 -86.95 -50.11 20.89
C LYS A 966 -87.92 -50.85 19.97
N LEU A 967 -87.42 -51.56 18.96
CA LEU A 967 -88.22 -52.31 18.00
C LEU A 967 -88.53 -53.72 18.50
N LEU A 968 -87.51 -54.41 19.01
CA LEU A 968 -87.57 -55.83 19.41
C LEU A 968 -87.68 -56.02 20.94
N GLY A 969 -87.24 -55.05 21.74
CA GLY A 969 -87.21 -55.15 23.20
C GLY A 969 -85.86 -55.65 23.75
N ASP A 970 -85.82 -55.90 25.06
CA ASP A 970 -84.58 -56.21 25.81
C ASP A 970 -83.99 -57.60 25.48
N ASP A 971 -84.76 -58.53 24.88
CA ASP A 971 -84.26 -59.84 24.45
C ASP A 971 -83.99 -59.94 22.93
N VAL A 972 -84.22 -58.87 22.17
CA VAL A 972 -83.84 -58.67 20.74
C VAL A 972 -84.19 -59.77 19.73
N ARG A 973 -85.00 -60.77 20.10
CA ARG A 973 -85.51 -61.81 19.18
C ARG A 973 -86.72 -61.29 18.42
N LEU A 974 -86.90 -61.79 17.20
CA LEU A 974 -88.11 -61.55 16.41
C LEU A 974 -89.12 -62.70 16.58
N VAL A 975 -88.63 -63.93 16.76
CA VAL A 975 -89.50 -65.10 16.88
C VAL A 975 -90.16 -65.12 18.26
N ASP A 976 -91.47 -65.38 18.30
CA ASP A 976 -92.25 -65.43 19.54
C ASP A 976 -91.96 -66.70 20.36
N TYR A 977 -91.64 -66.56 21.65
CA TYR A 977 -91.42 -67.63 22.63
C TYR A 977 -92.50 -67.69 23.74
N ASP A 978 -93.59 -66.92 23.66
CA ASP A 978 -94.66 -66.98 24.66
C ASP A 978 -95.28 -68.38 24.75
N GLY A 979 -95.36 -68.91 25.98
CA GLY A 979 -95.88 -70.25 26.26
C GLY A 979 -94.94 -71.42 25.88
N TRP A 980 -93.71 -71.15 25.46
CA TRP A 980 -92.68 -72.18 25.30
C TRP A 980 -91.90 -72.41 26.60
N HIS A 981 -91.57 -73.68 26.85
CA HIS A 981 -90.73 -74.13 27.97
C HIS A 981 -89.42 -74.68 27.43
N LEU A 982 -88.30 -74.40 28.10
CA LEU A 982 -87.01 -74.95 27.73
C LEU A 982 -86.98 -76.45 28.07
N TRP A 983 -86.80 -77.32 27.08
CA TRP A 983 -86.51 -78.73 27.33
C TRP A 983 -85.05 -78.85 27.81
N LYS A 984 -84.13 -78.24 27.04
CA LYS A 984 -82.69 -78.28 27.28
C LYS A 984 -81.96 -77.25 26.40
N ALA A 985 -81.07 -76.49 27.01
CA ALA A 985 -80.17 -75.57 26.30
C ALA A 985 -78.82 -76.22 25.95
N ASP A 986 -78.00 -75.49 25.19
CA ASP A 986 -76.58 -75.79 24.92
C ASP A 986 -76.35 -77.21 24.35
N ILE A 987 -77.25 -77.68 23.48
CA ILE A 987 -77.10 -78.99 22.85
C ILE A 987 -76.14 -78.85 21.67
N PRO A 988 -75.02 -79.61 21.60
CA PRO A 988 -74.12 -79.58 20.45
C PRO A 988 -74.87 -79.90 19.16
N THR A 989 -74.57 -79.15 18.09
CA THR A 989 -75.15 -79.37 16.76
C THR A 989 -74.25 -80.20 15.84
N ALA A 990 -73.03 -80.49 16.28
CA ALA A 990 -72.09 -81.40 15.60
C ALA A 990 -72.31 -82.89 15.92
N GLU A 991 -73.07 -83.21 16.97
CA GLU A 991 -73.59 -84.55 17.26
C GLU A 991 -75.08 -84.45 17.62
N SER A 992 -75.77 -85.57 17.78
CA SER A 992 -77.24 -85.56 17.94
C SER A 992 -77.66 -86.38 19.16
N VAL A 993 -78.46 -85.73 20.00
CA VAL A 993 -78.80 -86.12 21.37
C VAL A 993 -80.25 -86.56 21.42
N THR A 994 -80.52 -87.71 22.03
CA THR A 994 -81.89 -88.14 22.32
C THR A 994 -82.40 -87.46 23.60
N LEU A 995 -83.58 -86.86 23.51
CA LEU A 995 -84.36 -86.33 24.63
C LEU A 995 -85.65 -87.16 24.75
N ASP A 996 -85.84 -87.89 25.84
CA ASP A 996 -87.02 -88.73 26.08
C ASP A 996 -88.09 -87.92 26.85
N THR A 997 -89.38 -88.05 26.49
CA THR A 997 -90.45 -87.28 27.17
C THR A 997 -90.66 -87.68 28.64
N LYS A 998 -90.02 -88.77 29.11
CA LYS A 998 -89.91 -89.12 30.54
C LYS A 998 -88.98 -88.21 31.34
N GLU A 999 -88.20 -87.34 30.67
CA GLU A 999 -87.33 -86.34 31.30
C GLU A 999 -88.12 -85.09 31.73
N ILE A 1000 -89.35 -84.91 31.24
CA ILE A 1000 -90.24 -83.77 31.57
C ILE A 1000 -91.29 -84.21 32.61
N ASP A 1001 -91.42 -83.43 33.69
CA ASP A 1001 -92.42 -83.65 34.74
C ASP A 1001 -93.79 -83.07 34.33
N LEU A 1002 -94.55 -83.84 33.54
CA LEU A 1002 -95.89 -83.49 33.06
C LEU A 1002 -96.98 -83.88 34.06
N THR A 1003 -98.04 -83.07 34.18
CA THR A 1003 -99.26 -83.47 34.92
C THR A 1003 -99.99 -84.60 34.18
N ASP A 1004 -100.78 -85.40 34.92
CA ASP A 1004 -101.54 -86.57 34.39
C ASP A 1004 -102.45 -86.25 33.17
N ASP A 1005 -102.79 -84.98 32.96
CA ASP A 1005 -103.65 -84.45 31.89
C ASP A 1005 -102.92 -83.62 30.82
N ALA A 1006 -101.64 -83.29 31.01
CA ALA A 1006 -100.87 -82.49 30.05
C ALA A 1006 -100.26 -83.34 28.93
N VAL A 1007 -100.39 -82.85 27.69
CA VAL A 1007 -99.72 -83.43 26.51
C VAL A 1007 -98.82 -82.41 25.84
N ILE A 1008 -97.68 -82.83 25.32
CA ILE A 1008 -96.78 -81.97 24.52
C ILE A 1008 -97.42 -81.75 23.15
N THR A 1009 -97.61 -80.48 22.80
CA THR A 1009 -98.29 -79.97 21.59
C THR A 1009 -97.42 -78.96 20.84
N GLY A 1010 -96.10 -79.04 21.00
CA GLY A 1010 -95.13 -78.37 20.15
C GLY A 1010 -93.71 -78.70 20.57
N ILE A 1011 -92.79 -78.70 19.61
CA ILE A 1011 -91.33 -78.66 19.81
C ILE A 1011 -90.71 -77.56 18.93
N ARG A 1012 -89.66 -76.92 19.41
CA ARG A 1012 -88.83 -75.98 18.63
C ARG A 1012 -87.35 -76.26 18.86
N PHE A 1013 -86.56 -76.16 17.80
CA PHE A 1013 -85.11 -76.06 17.84
C PHE A 1013 -84.75 -74.59 17.57
N GLU A 1014 -84.07 -73.92 18.47
CA GLU A 1014 -83.56 -72.54 18.35
C GLU A 1014 -82.04 -72.62 18.13
N TYR A 1015 -81.55 -71.93 17.10
CA TYR A 1015 -80.15 -71.64 16.85
C TYR A 1015 -79.95 -70.13 16.90
N GLY A 1016 -78.77 -69.69 17.32
CA GLY A 1016 -78.37 -68.28 17.25
C GLY A 1016 -77.94 -67.93 15.83
N ALA A 1017 -76.83 -67.21 15.71
CA ALA A 1017 -76.33 -66.79 14.42
C ALA A 1017 -75.86 -67.99 13.58
N VAL A 1018 -76.38 -68.09 12.35
CA VAL A 1018 -76.02 -69.15 11.41
C VAL A 1018 -75.59 -68.59 10.06
N ALA A 1019 -74.55 -69.20 9.48
CA ALA A 1019 -73.96 -68.84 8.21
C ALA A 1019 -74.93 -68.99 7.02
N ALA A 1020 -74.61 -68.31 5.91
CA ALA A 1020 -75.38 -68.35 4.66
C ALA A 1020 -75.54 -69.77 4.07
N ASP A 1021 -74.67 -70.70 4.42
CA ASP A 1021 -74.67 -72.10 3.97
C ASP A 1021 -75.24 -73.09 5.00
N PHE A 1022 -75.85 -72.61 6.08
CA PHE A 1022 -76.39 -73.47 7.15
C PHE A 1022 -77.38 -74.52 6.61
N THR A 1023 -77.23 -75.77 7.05
CA THR A 1023 -78.24 -76.81 6.81
C THR A 1023 -78.13 -77.99 7.78
N THR A 1024 -79.27 -78.62 8.04
CA THR A 1024 -79.34 -79.96 8.66
C THR A 1024 -79.36 -81.09 7.62
N ARG A 1025 -79.17 -80.80 6.31
CA ARG A 1025 -79.21 -81.82 5.25
C ARG A 1025 -78.29 -81.48 4.06
N THR A 1026 -77.15 -82.18 4.00
CA THR A 1026 -76.10 -82.00 2.99
C THR A 1026 -76.24 -82.88 1.73
N GLU A 1027 -77.22 -83.79 1.66
CA GLU A 1027 -77.43 -84.67 0.49
C GLU A 1027 -77.69 -83.87 -0.80
N ALA A 1028 -76.82 -84.02 -1.81
CA ALA A 1028 -76.91 -83.28 -3.05
C ALA A 1028 -78.23 -83.53 -3.81
N GLY A 1029 -78.99 -82.47 -4.07
CA GLY A 1029 -80.30 -82.52 -4.75
C GLY A 1029 -81.48 -82.92 -3.86
N SER A 1030 -81.28 -83.22 -2.58
CA SER A 1030 -82.36 -83.59 -1.64
C SER A 1030 -83.42 -82.49 -1.46
N TRP A 1031 -82.97 -81.24 -1.55
CA TRP A 1031 -83.76 -79.99 -1.51
C TRP A 1031 -84.43 -79.62 -2.84
N THR A 1032 -84.22 -80.38 -3.91
CA THR A 1032 -84.71 -80.06 -5.27
C THR A 1032 -85.40 -81.26 -5.94
N ARG A 1033 -86.18 -82.03 -5.16
CA ARG A 1033 -86.96 -83.18 -5.64
C ARG A 1033 -88.36 -82.75 -6.11
N ASP A 1034 -88.98 -83.54 -7.01
CA ASP A 1034 -90.31 -83.24 -7.56
C ASP A 1034 -91.47 -83.39 -6.56
N ASP A 1035 -91.26 -84.13 -5.46
CA ASP A 1035 -92.23 -84.40 -4.39
C ASP A 1035 -91.86 -83.77 -3.04
N LEU A 1036 -91.04 -82.72 -3.06
CA LEU A 1036 -90.74 -81.89 -1.89
C LEU A 1036 -92.06 -81.29 -1.39
N LYS A 1037 -92.36 -81.43 -0.10
CA LYS A 1037 -93.59 -80.92 0.53
C LYS A 1037 -94.91 -81.52 0.01
N ASP A 1038 -94.89 -82.76 -0.48
CA ASP A 1038 -96.13 -83.52 -0.70
C ASP A 1038 -96.80 -83.82 0.65
N GLU A 1039 -98.13 -83.65 0.77
CA GLU A 1039 -98.91 -84.09 1.95
C GLU A 1039 -98.66 -85.57 2.30
N HIS A 1040 -98.10 -86.34 1.38
CA HIS A 1040 -97.68 -87.73 1.50
C HIS A 1040 -96.18 -87.96 1.21
N ASP A 1041 -95.26 -87.04 1.54
CA ASP A 1041 -93.83 -87.38 1.66
C ASP A 1041 -93.66 -88.35 2.84
N ASN A 1042 -93.52 -89.63 2.48
CA ASN A 1042 -93.47 -90.74 3.41
C ASN A 1042 -92.10 -91.41 3.35
N LEU A 1043 -91.51 -91.65 4.52
CA LEU A 1043 -90.18 -92.23 4.68
C LEU A 1043 -90.29 -93.73 5.06
N ASP A 1044 -89.52 -94.61 4.39
CA ASP A 1044 -89.49 -96.05 4.72
C ASP A 1044 -88.84 -96.34 6.10
N ASP A 1045 -87.83 -95.55 6.49
CA ASP A 1045 -87.13 -95.66 7.77
C ASP A 1045 -86.41 -94.35 8.14
N ALA A 1046 -86.90 -93.57 9.11
CA ALA A 1046 -86.28 -92.30 9.49
C ALA A 1046 -84.86 -92.47 10.08
N LYS A 1047 -84.52 -93.66 10.61
CA LYS A 1047 -83.19 -93.99 11.11
C LYS A 1047 -82.23 -94.49 10.01
N ALA A 1048 -82.65 -94.53 8.74
CA ALA A 1048 -81.72 -94.74 7.63
C ALA A 1048 -80.73 -93.56 7.46
N ALA A 1049 -81.10 -92.36 7.90
CA ALA A 1049 -80.32 -91.12 7.77
C ALA A 1049 -79.20 -90.93 8.84
N LEU A 1050 -78.81 -91.99 9.56
CA LEU A 1050 -77.90 -91.86 10.72
C LEU A 1050 -76.42 -91.62 10.39
N ASN A 1051 -76.01 -91.62 9.11
CA ASN A 1051 -74.61 -91.65 8.66
C ASN A 1051 -74.17 -90.44 7.80
N SER A 1052 -74.80 -89.27 7.92
CA SER A 1052 -74.48 -88.05 7.16
C SER A 1052 -73.89 -86.94 8.02
N ASP A 1053 -73.08 -86.07 7.41
CA ASP A 1053 -72.40 -84.94 8.08
C ASP A 1053 -73.37 -83.87 8.64
N ALA A 1054 -74.60 -83.86 8.13
CA ALA A 1054 -75.74 -83.15 8.70
C ALA A 1054 -76.98 -84.07 8.62
N ARG A 1055 -77.88 -84.02 9.60
CA ARG A 1055 -79.16 -84.75 9.57
C ARG A 1055 -80.27 -83.97 10.25
N GLY A 1056 -81.47 -83.97 9.67
CA GLY A 1056 -82.67 -83.39 10.30
C GLY A 1056 -83.02 -84.03 11.65
N ALA A 1057 -83.81 -83.31 12.44
CA ALA A 1057 -84.31 -83.77 13.73
C ALA A 1057 -85.20 -85.01 13.54
N ILE A 1058 -85.03 -86.07 14.33
CA ILE A 1058 -85.88 -87.27 14.25
C ILE A 1058 -86.85 -87.27 15.42
N VAL A 1059 -88.13 -87.05 15.12
CA VAL A 1059 -89.21 -87.02 16.12
C VAL A 1059 -89.83 -88.40 16.24
N HIS A 1060 -89.92 -88.94 17.45
CA HIS A 1060 -90.49 -90.25 17.74
C HIS A 1060 -91.89 -90.12 18.34
N MET A 1061 -92.87 -90.70 17.66
CA MET A 1061 -94.28 -90.58 17.97
C MET A 1061 -94.93 -91.95 18.22
N GLN A 1062 -96.01 -91.94 18.99
CA GLN A 1062 -96.77 -93.12 19.35
C GLN A 1062 -98.26 -92.87 19.11
N ALA A 1063 -98.83 -93.48 18.07
CA ALA A 1063 -100.26 -93.42 17.78
C ALA A 1063 -101.10 -93.95 18.96
N THR A 1064 -102.30 -93.43 19.15
CA THR A 1064 -103.22 -93.83 20.21
C THR A 1064 -104.39 -94.65 19.66
N SER A 1065 -105.31 -95.10 20.53
CA SER A 1065 -106.61 -95.65 20.11
C SER A 1065 -107.52 -94.64 19.40
N SER A 1066 -107.21 -93.33 19.47
CA SER A 1066 -107.95 -92.26 18.79
C SER A 1066 -107.59 -92.13 17.31
N TYR A 1067 -106.46 -92.71 16.86
CA TYR A 1067 -106.14 -92.81 15.44
C TYR A 1067 -107.13 -93.77 14.76
N THR A 1068 -108.06 -93.17 14.02
CA THR A 1068 -109.25 -93.80 13.45
C THR A 1068 -109.54 -93.20 12.07
N PRO A 1069 -110.44 -93.77 11.25
CA PRO A 1069 -110.78 -93.19 9.94
C PRO A 1069 -111.36 -91.76 10.00
N GLN A 1070 -111.73 -91.28 11.20
CA GLN A 1070 -112.24 -89.93 11.47
C GLN A 1070 -111.13 -88.94 11.84
N THR A 1071 -109.98 -89.41 12.34
CA THR A 1071 -108.89 -88.56 12.87
C THR A 1071 -107.59 -88.85 12.12
N ALA A 1072 -107.06 -87.86 11.40
CA ALA A 1072 -105.80 -88.01 10.68
C ALA A 1072 -104.60 -87.84 11.63
N LEU A 1073 -103.45 -88.40 11.24
CA LEU A 1073 -102.16 -87.99 11.77
C LEU A 1073 -101.62 -86.89 10.84
N ALA A 1074 -101.91 -85.63 11.16
CA ALA A 1074 -101.29 -84.47 10.53
C ALA A 1074 -100.16 -83.95 11.42
N ASN A 1075 -99.02 -83.56 10.83
CA ASN A 1075 -97.95 -82.83 11.51
C ASN A 1075 -97.34 -81.82 10.54
N SER A 1076 -97.09 -80.60 10.98
CA SER A 1076 -96.43 -79.53 10.23
C SER A 1076 -95.04 -79.23 10.80
N ALA A 1077 -94.21 -78.53 10.04
CA ALA A 1077 -92.99 -77.88 10.51
C ALA A 1077 -92.82 -76.55 9.79
N ARG A 1078 -92.25 -75.55 10.46
CA ARG A 1078 -91.75 -74.32 9.83
C ARG A 1078 -90.29 -74.10 10.16
N VAL A 1079 -89.61 -73.36 9.29
CA VAL A 1079 -88.38 -72.65 9.64
C VAL A 1079 -88.64 -71.15 9.63
N ASP A 1080 -88.13 -70.47 10.66
CA ASP A 1080 -88.15 -69.03 10.84
C ASP A 1080 -86.68 -68.55 10.82
N LEU A 1081 -86.32 -67.57 10.00
CA LEU A 1081 -84.95 -67.02 9.87
C LEU A 1081 -84.97 -65.49 9.96
N CYS A 1082 -84.14 -64.93 10.85
CA CYS A 1082 -84.18 -63.49 11.17
C CYS A 1082 -82.77 -62.89 11.24
N ARG A 1083 -82.50 -61.85 10.43
CA ARG A 1083 -81.36 -60.94 10.59
C ARG A 1083 -81.82 -59.78 11.49
N ASN A 1084 -81.64 -59.94 12.78
CA ASN A 1084 -82.17 -59.06 13.80
C ASN A 1084 -81.46 -57.69 13.74
N GLY A 1085 -82.27 -56.63 13.66
CA GLY A 1085 -81.81 -55.29 13.28
C GLY A 1085 -82.88 -54.43 12.60
N GLY A 1086 -83.87 -55.06 11.96
CA GLY A 1086 -85.08 -54.38 11.46
C GLY A 1086 -84.90 -53.69 10.10
N GLY A 1087 -85.60 -54.20 9.09
CA GLY A 1087 -85.60 -53.67 7.73
C GLY A 1087 -86.32 -54.60 6.74
N ASP A 1088 -86.80 -54.05 5.63
CA ASP A 1088 -87.46 -54.83 4.58
C ASP A 1088 -86.53 -55.96 4.08
N LYS A 1089 -87.04 -57.21 4.08
CA LYS A 1089 -86.36 -58.46 3.67
C LYS A 1089 -85.25 -58.98 4.60
N LEU A 1090 -85.17 -58.52 5.84
CA LEU A 1090 -84.28 -59.12 6.85
C LEU A 1090 -84.85 -60.39 7.52
N GLU A 1091 -85.97 -60.92 7.00
CA GLU A 1091 -86.80 -61.95 7.64
C GLU A 1091 -87.30 -62.94 6.58
N ALA A 1092 -87.32 -64.23 6.90
CA ALA A 1092 -87.88 -65.27 6.04
C ALA A 1092 -88.55 -66.40 6.85
N HIS A 1093 -89.65 -66.93 6.29
CA HIS A 1093 -90.41 -68.03 6.87
C HIS A 1093 -90.80 -69.03 5.78
N ASP A 1094 -90.77 -70.32 6.09
CA ASP A 1094 -91.16 -71.40 5.18
C ASP A 1094 -91.75 -72.59 5.95
N GLU A 1095 -92.74 -73.29 5.39
CA GLU A 1095 -93.51 -74.35 6.07
C GLU A 1095 -93.70 -75.64 5.24
N ASP A 1096 -93.86 -76.79 5.90
CA ASP A 1096 -94.12 -78.09 5.31
C ASP A 1096 -95.04 -78.96 6.21
N ARG A 1097 -95.78 -79.93 5.65
CA ARG A 1097 -96.79 -80.74 6.36
C ARG A 1097 -97.05 -82.10 5.72
N VAL A 1098 -97.07 -83.15 6.55
CA VAL A 1098 -97.43 -84.52 6.15
C VAL A 1098 -98.73 -84.97 6.85
N ILE A 1099 -99.57 -85.73 6.13
CA ILE A 1099 -100.90 -86.18 6.58
C ILE A 1099 -101.14 -87.66 6.25
N GLN A 1100 -101.44 -88.48 7.26
CA GLN A 1100 -101.76 -89.91 7.11
C GLN A 1100 -103.16 -90.27 7.65
N ARG A 1101 -103.86 -91.19 7.00
CA ARG A 1101 -105.25 -91.62 7.31
C ARG A 1101 -105.39 -93.13 7.25
N CYS A 1102 -106.16 -93.74 8.15
CA CYS A 1102 -106.37 -95.20 8.21
C CYS A 1102 -107.81 -95.63 7.86
N VAL A 1103 -108.03 -96.90 7.50
CA VAL A 1103 -109.35 -97.44 7.07
C VAL A 1103 -109.65 -98.86 7.57
N LEU A 1104 -110.92 -99.28 7.43
CA LEU A 1104 -111.39 -100.66 7.65
C LEU A 1104 -111.15 -101.56 6.41
N PRO A 1105 -110.79 -102.85 6.57
CA PRO A 1105 -110.62 -103.78 5.46
C PRO A 1105 -111.96 -104.19 4.82
N GLN A 1106 -112.02 -104.21 3.48
CA GLN A 1106 -113.22 -104.57 2.71
C GLN A 1106 -113.23 -106.04 2.27
N ASN A 1107 -114.30 -106.79 2.56
CA ASN A 1107 -114.74 -107.96 1.79
C ASN A 1107 -116.10 -108.52 2.30
N LEU A 1108 -117.18 -108.38 1.52
CA LEU A 1108 -118.42 -109.20 1.56
C LEU A 1108 -119.39 -108.77 0.43
N PRO A 1109 -119.95 -109.67 -0.40
CA PRO A 1109 -120.85 -109.32 -1.52
C PRO A 1109 -122.32 -109.75 -1.32
N THR A 1110 -123.30 -109.00 -1.87
CA THR A 1110 -124.36 -109.48 -2.81
C THR A 1110 -125.42 -108.43 -3.21
N THR A 1111 -125.67 -108.31 -4.52
CA THR A 1111 -126.94 -108.00 -5.26
C THR A 1111 -128.14 -107.28 -4.61
N GLY A 1112 -128.72 -106.26 -5.30
CA GLY A 1112 -130.17 -105.96 -5.15
C GLY A 1112 -130.76 -104.63 -5.70
N SER A 1113 -131.12 -104.59 -6.98
CA SER A 1113 -132.24 -103.77 -7.55
C SER A 1113 -132.17 -102.22 -7.63
N VAL A 1114 -132.97 -101.68 -8.58
CA VAL A 1114 -133.21 -100.27 -8.99
C VAL A 1114 -134.75 -100.01 -8.95
N PRO A 1115 -135.38 -98.86 -9.31
CA PRO A 1115 -134.89 -97.51 -9.75
C PRO A 1115 -135.69 -96.29 -9.15
N ILE A 1116 -135.60 -95.12 -9.81
CA ILE A 1116 -136.58 -93.99 -9.88
C ILE A 1116 -136.36 -92.76 -8.95
N ALA A 1117 -135.53 -91.85 -9.47
CA ALA A 1117 -135.85 -90.45 -9.85
C ALA A 1117 -136.18 -89.32 -8.85
N ALA A 1118 -135.94 -88.11 -9.38
CA ALA A 1118 -136.70 -86.86 -9.20
C ALA A 1118 -136.35 -85.90 -8.03
N CYS A 1119 -135.62 -84.85 -8.44
CA CYS A 1119 -136.10 -83.44 -8.40
C CYS A 1119 -135.80 -82.53 -7.19
N ILE A 1120 -135.43 -81.30 -7.59
CA ILE A 1120 -135.77 -79.99 -7.01
C ILE A 1120 -135.03 -79.53 -5.73
N THR A 1121 -134.76 -78.24 -5.49
CA THR A 1121 -134.24 -77.08 -6.29
C THR A 1121 -133.93 -75.97 -5.25
N ALA A 1122 -133.10 -75.00 -5.65
CA ALA A 1122 -133.23 -73.57 -5.28
C ALA A 1122 -132.63 -73.10 -3.93
N LEU A 1123 -132.68 -71.76 -3.81
CA LEU A 1123 -132.20 -70.90 -2.72
C LEU A 1123 -130.66 -70.72 -2.71
N LEU A 1124 -130.12 -69.49 -2.81
CA LEU A 1124 -130.77 -68.19 -3.02
C LEU A 1124 -129.85 -67.19 -3.74
N THR A 1125 -130.47 -66.20 -4.40
CA THR A 1125 -129.82 -65.06 -5.07
C THR A 1125 -130.01 -63.76 -4.29
N SER A 1126 -128.93 -63.09 -3.91
CA SER A 1126 -128.84 -61.64 -3.62
C SER A 1126 -127.35 -61.29 -3.45
N GLY A 1127 -126.81 -60.12 -3.85
CA GLY A 1127 -127.45 -58.81 -4.03
C GLY A 1127 -127.33 -58.01 -2.72
N THR A 1128 -126.91 -56.75 -2.65
CA THR A 1128 -126.65 -55.70 -3.68
C THR A 1128 -125.54 -54.73 -3.17
N ALA A 1129 -124.78 -54.02 -4.01
CA ALA A 1129 -124.98 -52.60 -4.42
C ALA A 1129 -125.42 -51.62 -3.31
N ALA A 1130 -124.99 -50.35 -3.22
CA ALA A 1130 -124.13 -49.49 -4.09
C ALA A 1130 -123.34 -48.49 -3.20
N ILE A 1131 -122.53 -47.54 -3.70
CA ILE A 1131 -122.90 -46.21 -4.24
C ILE A 1131 -121.60 -45.62 -4.86
N TRP A 1132 -121.51 -45.21 -6.13
CA TRP A 1132 -122.08 -44.04 -6.84
C TRP A 1132 -121.49 -42.64 -6.48
N PHE A 1133 -120.85 -42.05 -7.50
CA PHE A 1133 -120.71 -40.60 -7.77
C PHE A 1133 -119.69 -39.72 -7.02
N ALA A 1134 -118.52 -39.60 -7.67
CA ALA A 1134 -117.90 -38.35 -8.10
C ALA A 1134 -118.53 -36.99 -7.68
N ARG A 1135 -117.67 -36.04 -7.24
CA ARG A 1135 -117.40 -34.77 -7.99
C ARG A 1135 -116.33 -33.85 -7.37
N LEU A 1136 -115.40 -33.42 -8.22
CA LEU A 1136 -114.82 -32.06 -8.36
C LEU A 1136 -114.07 -31.34 -7.20
N ARG A 1137 -113.10 -30.52 -7.64
CA ARG A 1137 -112.54 -29.28 -7.03
C ARG A 1137 -111.52 -29.40 -5.88
N SER A 1138 -110.26 -29.40 -6.30
CA SER A 1138 -109.32 -28.29 -6.09
C SER A 1138 -109.48 -27.39 -4.85
N ALA A 1139 -108.50 -27.44 -3.96
CA ALA A 1139 -107.89 -26.23 -3.38
C ALA A 1139 -106.42 -26.49 -3.01
N THR A 1140 -105.58 -25.49 -3.18
CA THR A 1140 -104.19 -25.48 -2.72
C THR A 1140 -104.10 -25.27 -1.21
N ARG A 1141 -103.09 -25.87 -0.56
CA ARG A 1141 -101.97 -25.11 0.06
C ARG A 1141 -100.96 -26.02 0.77
N LYS A 1142 -99.77 -25.43 0.95
CA LYS A 1142 -98.74 -25.57 2.00
C LYS A 1142 -99.06 -26.57 3.14
N ARG A 1143 -98.04 -27.25 3.68
CA ARG A 1143 -96.64 -26.81 3.79
C ARG A 1143 -95.66 -27.97 3.70
#